data_AF-A0AA42Q4P4-F1
#
_entry.id   AF-A0AA42Q4P4-F1
#
_cell.length_a   1.000
_cell.length_b   1.000
_cell.length_c   1.000
_cell.angle_alpha   90.00
_cell.angle_beta   90.00
_cell.angle_gamma   90.00
#
_symmetry.space_group_name_H-M   'P 1'
#
loop_
_entity.id
_entity.type
_entity.pdbx_description
1 polymer ?
#
loop_
_entity_poly.entity_id
_entity_poly.type
_entity_poly.pdbx_seq_one_letter_code
_entity_poly.pdbx_strand_id
1 'polypeptide(L)'
;MNSPVQPDTEAQRLADLNARESWINTKESEIASRETAVATRERDATAERQVIEQDKAKLAQREQAVTQAEQKCDAGFADERAALNDELREKRAQGERAIAEMREKNLSALEVEISELKAKRLGAVAHAENAERERIRTEIAQERDAWTKQQGDARKQLNAERTEFEKQKGALSALQSEVEGRQAELETSERTLERKEQRLEQQNQRRSEQLDDEVERRVEDRRKSLEAALQSAKEENIRLREAFKTQDELLGAFEQLKLQLGGKDPAEILRALNSQADELKRLREELATRPTEEMRERYQALESEAKNQKTRADQLERQLSTNEAAVAEIGELRRQGSELNAENKSLAQRASIFEGAANEAQAELKRLRAAYERPAEVTARYKEIEMPHISVDKVKQPVQHEIDELTWLTGIGNACDTYGLHFNPRILKAFHTALKTAEWSPLTVLAGVSGTGKSELPRLYSHFGGIYFEPLSVQPNWDSQESMLGFFNSIDNKFDAQPVLRFLAQSQISGREQYEQRIRRWQSMSPDQQIALDPEKDKELIEALKQADYPGLQDAVCLVLLDEMNLAHPELYFAEFLSKLELRRGRKGDDVPFIPVKIGAGMEPYKLPLGRNVLWTGTMNQDETTKSLSDKVLDRSIIINFPRPTELKRRLKLAPLDDKNRGPALHKTSWQSWLAQGSNFSDDQVSPFKKFIEAINASLAVTGRALGHRVWQSIEYYMANYPDVRAARDKDALARAMHVAFEDQLVQKVMPKLRGIDTRGKSKTECLDRIRGQLVTGIGSNSFNLTEDFDLACDLGYGQFIWQSANYLNVGDTETNDRSTASRDSDNAELPHSLFMKDEPDSDKRHKMWNLKTPEQRDELRVKLEENARAGRIHAKQ
;
A
#
# COMPACT_ATOMS: atom_id res chain seq x y z
N MET A 1 -72.62 -160.70 11.02
CA MET A 1 -73.79 -161.61 11.01
C MET A 1 -74.75 -161.14 12.08
N ASN A 2 -76.06 -161.20 11.80
CA ASN A 2 -77.26 -161.20 12.67
C ASN A 2 -77.37 -160.28 13.91
N SER A 3 -78.54 -159.63 14.00
CA SER A 3 -79.15 -158.87 15.13
C SER A 3 -79.51 -159.77 16.35
N PRO A 4 -80.03 -159.30 17.51
CA PRO A 4 -81.05 -158.23 17.78
C PRO A 4 -80.51 -157.04 18.66
N VAL A 5 -81.11 -155.84 18.83
CA VAL A 5 -82.49 -155.38 19.17
C VAL A 5 -82.82 -155.67 20.67
N GLN A 6 -83.23 -154.76 21.58
CA GLN A 6 -83.94 -153.44 21.50
C GLN A 6 -83.40 -152.38 22.56
N PRO A 7 -84.14 -151.42 23.21
CA PRO A 7 -83.59 -150.06 23.45
C PRO A 7 -83.55 -149.58 24.93
N ASP A 8 -83.09 -148.33 25.17
CA ASP A 8 -83.86 -147.34 25.95
C ASP A 8 -83.32 -145.89 25.76
N THR A 9 -84.07 -144.86 26.21
CA THR A 9 -83.88 -143.45 25.79
C THR A 9 -83.89 -142.38 26.91
N GLU A 10 -83.83 -141.10 26.50
CA GLU A 10 -84.16 -139.86 27.25
C GLU A 10 -83.19 -139.40 28.38
N ALA A 11 -82.70 -140.29 29.24
CA ALA A 11 -81.95 -139.90 30.46
C ALA A 11 -80.76 -138.96 30.21
N GLN A 12 -80.04 -139.11 29.08
CA GLN A 12 -78.87 -138.31 28.75
C GLN A 12 -79.16 -136.90 28.21
N ARG A 13 -80.39 -136.59 27.77
CA ARG A 13 -80.75 -135.24 27.28
C ARG A 13 -81.19 -134.30 28.39
N LEU A 14 -81.76 -134.80 29.49
CA LEU A 14 -82.20 -133.97 30.61
C LEU A 14 -81.01 -133.37 31.39
N ALA A 15 -79.93 -134.14 31.54
CA ALA A 15 -78.74 -133.71 32.30
C ALA A 15 -78.02 -132.51 31.65
N ASP A 16 -77.87 -132.52 30.32
CA ASP A 16 -77.17 -131.48 29.56
C ASP A 16 -77.95 -130.15 29.52
N LEU A 17 -79.29 -130.20 29.56
CA LEU A 17 -80.15 -129.02 29.70
C LEU A 17 -80.02 -128.39 31.10
N ASN A 18 -80.17 -129.18 32.17
CA ASN A 18 -80.07 -128.67 33.55
C ASN A 18 -78.71 -128.03 33.85
N ALA A 19 -77.61 -128.60 33.32
CA ALA A 19 -76.28 -128.03 33.46
C ALA A 19 -76.16 -126.64 32.80
N ARG A 20 -76.81 -126.47 31.64
CA ARG A 20 -76.81 -125.22 30.86
C ARG A 20 -77.66 -124.12 31.51
N GLU A 21 -78.82 -124.50 32.05
CA GLU A 21 -79.73 -123.61 32.76
C GLU A 21 -79.12 -123.12 34.09
N SER A 22 -78.41 -124.00 34.81
CA SER A 22 -77.61 -123.62 35.99
C SER A 22 -76.49 -122.63 35.65
N TRP A 23 -75.79 -122.82 34.53
CA TRP A 23 -74.73 -121.91 34.07
C TRP A 23 -75.26 -120.53 33.68
N ILE A 24 -76.41 -120.47 33.00
CA ILE A 24 -77.08 -119.20 32.63
C ILE A 24 -77.48 -118.41 33.88
N ASN A 25 -78.22 -119.02 34.81
CA ASN A 25 -78.62 -118.38 36.07
C ASN A 25 -77.41 -117.84 36.87
N THR A 26 -76.29 -118.58 36.86
CA THR A 26 -75.05 -118.14 37.51
C THR A 26 -74.46 -116.90 36.82
N LYS A 27 -74.50 -116.82 35.48
CA LYS A 27 -73.99 -115.68 34.72
C LYS A 27 -74.89 -114.45 34.79
N GLU A 28 -76.21 -114.63 34.82
CA GLU A 28 -77.16 -113.53 35.04
C GLU A 28 -76.99 -112.90 36.44
N SER A 29 -76.74 -113.74 37.47
CA SER A 29 -76.40 -113.26 38.81
C SER A 29 -75.08 -112.47 38.84
N GLU A 30 -74.02 -112.95 38.18
CA GLU A 30 -72.78 -112.18 38.01
C GLU A 30 -73.01 -110.84 37.30
N ILE A 31 -73.81 -110.80 36.23
CA ILE A 31 -74.07 -109.57 35.47
C ILE A 31 -74.84 -108.56 36.35
N ALA A 32 -75.92 -108.98 37.02
CA ALA A 32 -76.68 -108.10 37.92
C ALA A 32 -75.83 -107.52 39.07
N SER A 33 -74.90 -108.31 39.63
CA SER A 33 -73.93 -107.82 40.63
C SER A 33 -72.91 -106.81 40.07
N ARG A 34 -72.60 -106.89 38.77
CA ARG A 34 -71.68 -105.94 38.11
C ARG A 34 -72.40 -104.66 37.70
N GLU A 35 -73.63 -104.74 37.21
CA GLU A 35 -74.45 -103.57 36.89
C GLU A 35 -74.73 -102.72 38.14
N THR A 36 -75.07 -103.35 39.27
CA THR A 36 -75.25 -102.66 40.55
C THR A 36 -73.94 -102.05 41.09
N ALA A 37 -72.79 -102.70 40.87
CA ALA A 37 -71.46 -102.16 41.21
C ALA A 37 -70.97 -101.03 40.27
N VAL A 38 -71.48 -100.94 39.04
CA VAL A 38 -71.24 -99.80 38.13
C VAL A 38 -72.14 -98.64 38.49
N ALA A 39 -73.45 -98.88 38.70
CA ALA A 39 -74.42 -97.84 39.03
C ALA A 39 -74.15 -97.13 40.38
N THR A 40 -73.47 -97.81 41.32
CA THR A 40 -72.94 -97.17 42.54
C THR A 40 -71.74 -96.28 42.25
N ARG A 41 -70.72 -96.78 41.53
CA ARG A 41 -69.55 -95.99 41.12
C ARG A 41 -69.90 -94.74 40.29
N GLU A 42 -70.90 -94.82 39.42
CA GLU A 42 -71.37 -93.66 38.65
C GLU A 42 -72.04 -92.59 39.55
N ARG A 43 -72.77 -93.02 40.59
CA ARG A 43 -73.32 -92.10 41.60
C ARG A 43 -72.22 -91.44 42.43
N ASP A 44 -71.24 -92.21 42.89
CA ASP A 44 -70.14 -91.68 43.69
C ASP A 44 -69.31 -90.67 42.88
N ALA A 45 -68.97 -91.02 41.62
CA ALA A 45 -68.25 -90.11 40.71
C ALA A 45 -69.04 -88.84 40.34
N THR A 46 -70.38 -88.92 40.25
CA THR A 46 -71.19 -87.71 40.03
C THR A 46 -71.30 -86.84 41.28
N ALA A 47 -71.30 -87.44 42.48
CA ALA A 47 -71.26 -86.71 43.75
C ALA A 47 -69.92 -85.98 43.96
N GLU A 48 -68.78 -86.66 43.78
CA GLU A 48 -67.46 -86.04 43.84
C GLU A 48 -67.33 -84.86 42.87
N ARG A 49 -67.82 -85.04 41.63
CA ARG A 49 -67.80 -83.98 40.61
C ARG A 49 -68.66 -82.77 40.97
N GLN A 50 -69.77 -82.95 41.69
CA GLN A 50 -70.57 -81.85 42.21
C GLN A 50 -69.85 -81.09 43.35
N VAL A 51 -69.15 -81.80 44.24
CA VAL A 51 -68.35 -81.17 45.31
C VAL A 51 -67.21 -80.34 44.72
N ILE A 52 -66.46 -80.89 43.76
CA ILE A 52 -65.37 -80.19 43.06
C ILE A 52 -65.87 -78.89 42.40
N GLU A 53 -67.03 -78.91 41.74
CA GLU A 53 -67.54 -77.71 41.07
C GLU A 53 -68.08 -76.66 42.06
N GLN A 54 -68.61 -77.08 43.22
CA GLN A 54 -68.94 -76.17 44.32
C GLN A 54 -67.68 -75.52 44.92
N ASP A 55 -66.59 -76.26 45.09
CA ASP A 55 -65.35 -75.72 45.66
C ASP A 55 -64.60 -74.81 44.67
N LYS A 56 -64.64 -75.08 43.36
CA LYS A 56 -64.23 -74.12 42.33
C LYS A 56 -65.01 -72.80 42.42
N ALA A 57 -66.34 -72.87 42.60
CA ALA A 57 -67.18 -71.67 42.70
C ALA A 57 -66.80 -70.81 43.93
N LYS A 58 -66.49 -71.44 45.06
CA LYS A 58 -65.97 -70.77 46.27
C LYS A 58 -64.58 -70.14 46.02
N LEU A 59 -63.70 -70.84 45.29
CA LEU A 59 -62.38 -70.33 44.92
C LEU A 59 -62.48 -69.08 44.03
N ALA A 60 -63.27 -69.14 42.95
CA ALA A 60 -63.48 -68.00 42.05
C ALA A 60 -64.07 -66.77 42.77
N GLN A 61 -65.03 -66.98 43.69
CA GLN A 61 -65.56 -65.90 44.53
C GLN A 61 -64.47 -65.29 45.43
N ARG A 62 -63.56 -66.11 45.98
CA ARG A 62 -62.46 -65.65 46.83
C ARG A 62 -61.40 -64.89 46.05
N GLU A 63 -61.04 -65.34 44.86
CA GLU A 63 -60.11 -64.64 43.94
C GLU A 63 -60.69 -63.27 43.52
N GLN A 64 -61.97 -63.23 43.16
CA GLN A 64 -62.66 -61.99 42.79
C GLN A 64 -62.74 -61.00 43.97
N ALA A 65 -62.93 -61.50 45.20
CA ALA A 65 -62.89 -60.67 46.41
C ALA A 65 -61.49 -60.13 46.73
N VAL A 66 -60.42 -60.90 46.51
CA VAL A 66 -59.02 -60.45 46.66
C VAL A 66 -58.71 -59.35 45.65
N THR A 67 -59.04 -59.55 44.37
CA THR A 67 -58.80 -58.55 43.31
C THR A 67 -59.51 -57.22 43.61
N GLN A 68 -60.74 -57.27 44.16
CA GLN A 68 -61.47 -56.07 44.59
C GLN A 68 -60.90 -55.40 45.83
N ALA A 69 -60.15 -56.11 46.68
CA ALA A 69 -59.44 -55.54 47.82
C ALA A 69 -58.14 -54.85 47.36
N GLU A 70 -57.38 -55.51 46.48
CA GLU A 70 -56.15 -54.96 45.87
C GLU A 70 -56.44 -53.65 45.13
N GLN A 71 -57.45 -53.63 44.25
CA GLN A 71 -57.87 -52.42 43.53
C GLN A 71 -58.28 -51.25 44.45
N LYS A 72 -58.80 -51.53 45.65
CA LYS A 72 -59.16 -50.49 46.64
C LYS A 72 -57.93 -49.97 47.40
N CYS A 73 -56.96 -50.82 47.69
CA CYS A 73 -55.70 -50.39 48.28
C CYS A 73 -54.88 -49.54 47.28
N ASP A 74 -54.76 -49.99 46.03
CA ASP A 74 -54.03 -49.26 44.99
C ASP A 74 -54.65 -47.88 44.70
N ALA A 75 -55.99 -47.76 44.72
CA ALA A 75 -56.68 -46.48 44.61
C ALA A 75 -56.30 -45.53 45.76
N GLY A 76 -56.37 -46.00 47.02
CA GLY A 76 -55.99 -45.18 48.19
C GLY A 76 -54.54 -44.69 48.14
N PHE A 77 -53.60 -45.58 47.78
CA PHE A 77 -52.20 -45.19 47.62
C PHE A 77 -51.95 -44.30 46.38
N ALA A 78 -52.79 -44.34 45.37
CA ALA A 78 -52.73 -43.41 44.24
C ALA A 78 -53.19 -42.00 44.65
N ASP A 79 -54.28 -41.88 45.42
CA ASP A 79 -54.80 -40.61 45.92
C ASP A 79 -53.82 -39.94 46.91
N GLU A 80 -53.25 -40.70 47.86
CA GLU A 80 -52.20 -40.21 48.76
C GLU A 80 -50.96 -39.72 47.98
N ARG A 81 -50.55 -40.45 46.93
CA ARG A 81 -49.45 -40.05 46.04
C ARG A 81 -49.78 -38.81 45.22
N ALA A 82 -51.03 -38.60 44.81
CA ALA A 82 -51.43 -37.40 44.09
C ALA A 82 -51.31 -36.17 45.02
N ALA A 83 -51.91 -36.25 46.21
CA ALA A 83 -51.85 -35.17 47.21
C ALA A 83 -50.41 -34.79 47.59
N LEU A 84 -49.54 -35.78 47.84
CA LEU A 84 -48.14 -35.53 48.19
C LEU A 84 -47.34 -34.89 47.02
N ASN A 85 -47.65 -35.26 45.77
CA ASN A 85 -47.03 -34.65 44.59
C ASN A 85 -47.45 -33.20 44.39
N ASP A 86 -48.71 -32.85 44.66
CA ASP A 86 -49.18 -31.47 44.53
C ASP A 86 -48.67 -30.58 45.67
N GLU A 87 -48.54 -31.09 46.90
CA GLU A 87 -47.83 -30.37 47.99
C GLU A 87 -46.34 -30.13 47.63
N LEU A 88 -45.68 -31.13 47.01
CA LEU A 88 -44.31 -31.00 46.52
C LEU A 88 -44.19 -29.99 45.36
N ARG A 89 -45.18 -29.92 44.47
CA ARG A 89 -45.25 -28.90 43.40
C ARG A 89 -45.43 -27.52 43.97
N GLU A 90 -46.32 -27.33 44.94
CA GLU A 90 -46.56 -26.02 45.54
C GLU A 90 -45.32 -25.52 46.30
N LYS A 91 -44.66 -26.38 47.10
CA LYS A 91 -43.40 -26.02 47.77
C LYS A 91 -42.27 -25.69 46.79
N ARG A 92 -42.19 -26.38 45.64
CA ARG A 92 -41.25 -26.03 44.56
C ARG A 92 -41.58 -24.67 43.95
N ALA A 93 -42.84 -24.40 43.61
CA ALA A 93 -43.27 -23.12 43.06
C ALA A 93 -43.03 -21.94 44.03
N GLN A 94 -43.21 -22.15 45.33
CA GLN A 94 -42.87 -21.17 46.36
C GLN A 94 -41.35 -20.91 46.41
N GLY A 95 -40.52 -21.96 46.38
CA GLY A 95 -39.06 -21.84 46.33
C GLY A 95 -38.55 -21.14 45.06
N GLU A 96 -39.10 -21.47 43.90
CA GLU A 96 -38.76 -20.85 42.61
C GLU A 96 -39.11 -19.35 42.59
N ARG A 97 -40.27 -18.95 43.15
CA ARG A 97 -40.63 -17.53 43.33
C ARG A 97 -39.64 -16.79 44.23
N ALA A 98 -39.29 -17.36 45.38
CA ALA A 98 -38.32 -16.74 46.30
C ALA A 98 -36.93 -16.59 45.65
N ILE A 99 -36.50 -17.57 44.84
CA ILE A 99 -35.25 -17.50 44.07
C ILE A 99 -35.34 -16.44 42.96
N ALA A 100 -36.49 -16.29 42.28
CA ALA A 100 -36.71 -15.25 41.29
C ALA A 100 -36.64 -13.85 41.90
N GLU A 101 -37.34 -13.60 43.01
CA GLU A 101 -37.30 -12.31 43.72
C GLU A 101 -35.88 -11.94 44.20
N MET A 102 -35.12 -12.90 44.71
CA MET A 102 -33.72 -12.66 45.11
C MET A 102 -32.82 -12.35 43.91
N ARG A 103 -33.06 -13.00 42.76
CA ARG A 103 -32.34 -12.69 41.51
C ARG A 103 -32.67 -11.30 40.99
N GLU A 104 -33.94 -10.90 41.02
CA GLU A 104 -34.40 -9.58 40.57
C GLU A 104 -33.83 -8.44 41.44
N LYS A 105 -33.83 -8.63 42.77
CA LYS A 105 -33.19 -7.70 43.73
C LYS A 105 -31.68 -7.59 43.52
N ASN A 106 -30.99 -8.71 43.23
CA ASN A 106 -29.55 -8.69 42.96
C ASN A 106 -29.20 -8.10 41.58
N LEU A 107 -30.03 -8.36 40.55
CA LEU A 107 -29.86 -7.78 39.21
C LEU A 107 -30.05 -6.26 39.23
N SER A 108 -31.12 -5.76 39.84
CA SER A 108 -31.37 -4.32 39.96
C SER A 108 -30.28 -3.59 40.78
N ALA A 109 -29.74 -4.21 41.83
CA ALA A 109 -28.59 -3.68 42.55
C ALA A 109 -27.33 -3.58 41.67
N LEU A 110 -27.02 -4.63 40.90
CA LEU A 110 -25.90 -4.64 39.95
C LEU A 110 -26.08 -3.65 38.80
N GLU A 111 -27.31 -3.44 38.31
CA GLU A 111 -27.61 -2.44 37.28
C GLU A 111 -27.35 -1.01 37.77
N VAL A 112 -27.69 -0.70 39.03
CA VAL A 112 -27.36 0.59 39.66
C VAL A 112 -25.84 0.77 39.80
N GLU A 113 -25.12 -0.24 40.32
CA GLU A 113 -23.65 -0.16 40.44
C GLU A 113 -22.96 -0.01 39.08
N ILE A 114 -23.39 -0.77 38.06
CA ILE A 114 -22.92 -0.66 36.69
C ILE A 114 -23.24 0.72 36.10
N SER A 115 -24.38 1.32 36.43
CA SER A 115 -24.75 2.68 36.00
C SER A 115 -23.82 3.73 36.62
N GLU A 116 -23.55 3.65 37.93
CA GLU A 116 -22.59 4.52 38.60
C GLU A 116 -21.17 4.40 38.04
N LEU A 117 -20.69 3.17 37.83
CA LEU A 117 -19.36 2.91 37.28
C LEU A 117 -19.24 3.41 35.83
N LYS A 118 -20.29 3.27 35.02
CA LYS A 118 -20.39 3.88 33.68
C LYS A 118 -20.33 5.41 33.76
N ALA A 119 -21.10 6.04 34.65
CA ALA A 119 -21.11 7.49 34.84
C ALA A 119 -19.74 8.04 35.27
N LYS A 120 -19.12 7.41 36.28
CA LYS A 120 -17.76 7.74 36.76
C LYS A 120 -16.71 7.60 35.64
N ARG A 121 -16.78 6.53 34.84
CA ARG A 121 -15.86 6.31 33.71
C ARG A 121 -16.09 7.26 32.54
N LEU A 122 -17.33 7.60 32.22
CA LEU A 122 -17.68 8.61 31.22
C LEU A 122 -17.17 10.00 31.62
N GLY A 123 -17.35 10.39 32.89
CA GLY A 123 -16.81 11.65 33.43
C GLY A 123 -15.28 11.72 33.34
N ALA A 124 -14.58 10.64 33.69
CA ALA A 124 -13.12 10.57 33.57
C ALA A 124 -12.63 10.66 32.11
N VAL A 125 -13.30 9.98 31.16
CA VAL A 125 -12.99 10.07 29.73
C VAL A 125 -13.26 11.48 29.19
N ALA A 126 -14.38 12.10 29.54
CA ALA A 126 -14.69 13.46 29.12
C ALA A 126 -13.68 14.49 29.66
N HIS A 127 -13.20 14.32 30.89
CA HIS A 127 -12.11 15.15 31.44
C HIS A 127 -10.79 14.95 30.69
N ALA A 128 -10.43 13.71 30.36
CA ALA A 128 -9.22 13.41 29.59
C ALA A 128 -9.29 13.98 28.17
N GLU A 129 -10.43 13.83 27.47
CA GLU A 129 -10.66 14.44 26.15
C GLU A 129 -10.56 15.96 26.20
N ASN A 130 -11.15 16.62 27.22
CA ASN A 130 -11.09 18.07 27.33
C ASN A 130 -9.67 18.57 27.62
N ALA A 131 -8.92 17.90 28.51
CA ALA A 131 -7.52 18.24 28.79
C ALA A 131 -6.63 18.10 27.53
N GLU A 132 -6.84 17.07 26.72
CA GLU A 132 -6.09 16.87 25.48
C GLU A 132 -6.53 17.86 24.38
N ARG A 133 -7.82 18.19 24.29
CA ARG A 133 -8.32 19.27 23.42
C ARG A 133 -7.76 20.64 23.79
N GLU A 134 -7.50 20.91 25.07
CA GLU A 134 -6.85 22.15 25.50
C GLU A 134 -5.37 22.18 25.14
N ARG A 135 -4.63 21.06 25.29
CA ARG A 135 -3.23 20.92 24.82
C ARG A 135 -3.12 21.14 23.32
N ILE A 136 -3.95 20.46 22.53
CA ILE A 136 -3.97 20.61 21.06
C ILE A 136 -4.31 22.06 20.67
N ARG A 137 -5.18 22.75 21.42
CA ARG A 137 -5.47 24.18 21.21
C ARG A 137 -4.29 25.09 21.53
N THR A 138 -3.52 24.84 22.59
CA THR A 138 -2.35 25.66 22.92
C THR A 138 -1.17 25.40 21.97
N GLU A 139 -1.00 24.16 21.49
CA GLU A 139 -0.03 23.81 20.45
C GLU A 139 -0.37 24.49 19.11
N ILE A 140 -1.61 24.38 18.62
CA ILE A 140 -2.08 25.07 17.41
C ILE A 140 -1.96 26.61 17.55
N ALA A 141 -2.12 27.17 18.75
CA ALA A 141 -1.89 28.60 18.96
C ALA A 141 -0.40 28.97 18.83
N GLN A 142 0.51 28.19 19.42
CA GLN A 142 1.96 28.40 19.30
C GLN A 142 2.45 28.24 17.85
N GLU A 143 1.93 27.25 17.11
CA GLU A 143 2.22 27.09 15.67
C GLU A 143 1.74 28.30 14.86
N ARG A 144 0.55 28.84 15.15
CA ARG A 144 0.01 30.03 14.47
C ARG A 144 0.82 31.29 14.75
N ASP A 145 1.28 31.48 15.99
CA ASP A 145 2.13 32.62 16.35
C ASP A 145 3.52 32.50 15.70
N ALA A 146 4.10 31.30 15.67
CA ALA A 146 5.36 31.02 14.99
C ALA A 146 5.24 31.24 13.46
N TRP A 147 4.17 30.75 12.84
CA TRP A 147 3.87 30.98 11.42
C TRP A 147 3.67 32.46 11.10
N THR A 148 2.90 33.17 11.93
CA THR A 148 2.66 34.62 11.76
C THR A 148 3.96 35.42 11.86
N LYS A 149 4.86 35.04 12.79
CA LYS A 149 6.20 35.61 12.89
C LYS A 149 7.03 35.31 11.63
N GLN A 150 7.08 34.06 11.18
CA GLN A 150 7.82 33.66 9.97
C GLN A 150 7.31 34.40 8.71
N GLN A 151 5.99 34.54 8.56
CA GLN A 151 5.37 35.31 7.49
C GLN A 151 5.72 36.81 7.58
N GLY A 152 5.75 37.36 8.80
CA GLY A 152 6.17 38.74 9.06
C GLY A 152 7.64 38.99 8.70
N ASP A 153 8.54 38.07 9.06
CA ASP A 153 9.97 38.18 8.77
C ASP A 153 10.27 37.97 7.28
N ALA A 154 9.62 37.00 6.61
CA ALA A 154 9.69 36.85 5.16
C ALA A 154 9.18 38.10 4.41
N ARG A 155 8.12 38.75 4.91
CA ARG A 155 7.60 40.00 4.34
C ARG A 155 8.55 41.20 4.54
N LYS A 156 9.34 41.22 5.62
CA LYS A 156 10.43 42.21 5.79
C LYS A 156 11.55 41.98 4.77
N GLN A 157 11.96 40.72 4.58
CA GLN A 157 13.01 40.37 3.62
C GLN A 157 12.60 40.74 2.18
N LEU A 158 11.40 40.33 1.75
CA LEU A 158 10.88 40.65 0.41
C LEU A 158 10.73 42.17 0.19
N ASN A 159 10.34 42.92 1.22
CA ASN A 159 10.36 44.39 1.16
C ASN A 159 11.79 44.95 1.03
N ALA A 160 12.78 44.40 1.74
CA ALA A 160 14.17 44.84 1.64
C ALA A 160 14.74 44.59 0.23
N GLU A 161 14.60 43.37 -0.29
CA GLU A 161 14.96 42.96 -1.65
C GLU A 161 14.28 43.87 -2.69
N ARG A 162 12.99 44.19 -2.50
CA ARG A 162 12.27 45.16 -3.35
C ARG A 162 12.88 46.56 -3.31
N THR A 163 13.23 47.10 -2.13
CA THR A 163 13.86 48.43 -2.04
C THR A 163 15.27 48.46 -2.64
N GLU A 164 15.98 47.32 -2.66
CA GLU A 164 17.25 47.20 -3.35
C GLU A 164 17.06 47.13 -4.87
N PHE A 165 16.06 46.39 -5.36
CA PHE A 165 15.71 46.35 -6.77
C PHE A 165 15.21 47.72 -7.30
N GLU A 166 14.45 48.46 -6.50
CA GLU A 166 14.02 49.83 -6.85
C GLU A 166 15.22 50.81 -6.93
N LYS A 167 16.24 50.67 -6.06
CA LYS A 167 17.52 51.40 -6.19
C LYS A 167 18.29 51.01 -7.46
N GLN A 168 18.43 49.71 -7.74
CA GLN A 168 19.10 49.21 -8.94
C GLN A 168 18.41 49.73 -10.21
N LYS A 169 17.07 49.70 -10.26
CA LYS A 169 16.27 50.26 -11.36
C LYS A 169 16.48 51.78 -11.50
N GLY A 170 16.56 52.52 -10.39
CA GLY A 170 16.87 53.95 -10.41
C GLY A 170 18.26 54.25 -10.99
N ALA A 171 19.29 53.50 -10.57
CA ALA A 171 20.63 53.62 -11.11
C ALA A 171 20.71 53.28 -12.60
N LEU A 172 20.00 52.21 -13.03
CA LEU A 172 19.94 51.78 -14.44
C LEU A 172 19.21 52.82 -15.31
N SER A 173 18.13 53.44 -14.80
CA SER A 173 17.45 54.56 -15.47
C SER A 173 18.34 55.80 -15.61
N ALA A 174 19.19 56.09 -14.62
CA ALA A 174 20.15 57.20 -14.71
C ALA A 174 21.23 56.91 -15.76
N LEU A 175 21.77 55.68 -15.77
CA LEU A 175 22.74 55.23 -16.76
C LEU A 175 22.18 55.28 -18.19
N GLN A 176 20.91 54.90 -18.37
CA GLN A 176 20.23 54.98 -19.66
C GLN A 176 20.11 56.44 -20.13
N SER A 177 19.71 57.36 -19.25
CA SER A 177 19.62 58.79 -19.59
C SER A 177 20.99 59.40 -19.92
N GLU A 178 22.07 58.93 -19.30
CA GLU A 178 23.44 59.33 -19.68
C GLU A 178 23.83 58.81 -21.07
N VAL A 179 23.46 57.57 -21.42
CA VAL A 179 23.70 57.00 -22.76
C VAL A 179 22.89 57.75 -23.83
N GLU A 180 21.62 58.03 -23.58
CA GLU A 180 20.75 58.82 -24.47
C GLU A 180 21.30 60.25 -24.67
N GLY A 181 21.82 60.87 -23.60
CA GLY A 181 22.53 62.17 -23.67
C GLY A 181 23.78 62.11 -24.56
N ARG A 182 24.66 61.12 -24.36
CA ARG A 182 25.86 60.92 -25.18
C ARG A 182 25.52 60.59 -26.65
N GLN A 183 24.42 59.90 -26.91
CA GLN A 183 23.92 59.67 -28.28
C GLN A 183 23.48 60.97 -28.95
N ALA A 184 22.74 61.83 -28.25
CA ALA A 184 22.37 63.15 -28.77
C ALA A 184 23.59 64.05 -29.03
N GLU A 185 24.59 64.03 -28.14
CA GLU A 185 25.87 64.72 -28.36
C GLU A 185 26.57 64.20 -29.62
N LEU A 186 26.68 62.88 -29.80
CA LEU A 186 27.26 62.26 -30.99
C LEU A 186 26.52 62.66 -32.27
N GLU A 187 25.20 62.55 -32.33
CA GLU A 187 24.40 63.00 -33.49
C GLU A 187 24.65 64.47 -33.84
N THR A 188 24.77 65.36 -32.84
CA THR A 188 25.10 66.77 -33.12
C THR A 188 26.53 66.92 -33.64
N SER A 189 27.48 66.13 -33.13
CA SER A 189 28.87 66.15 -33.61
C SER A 189 28.96 65.70 -35.08
N GLU A 190 28.30 64.61 -35.46
CA GLU A 190 28.22 64.07 -36.82
C GLU A 190 27.59 65.09 -37.78
N ARG A 191 26.44 65.67 -37.42
CA ARG A 191 25.80 66.74 -38.19
C ARG A 191 26.67 68.00 -38.32
N THR A 192 27.62 68.26 -37.41
CA THR A 192 28.60 69.35 -37.60
C THR A 192 29.81 68.93 -38.43
N LEU A 193 30.13 67.63 -38.52
CA LEU A 193 31.16 67.09 -39.40
C LEU A 193 30.68 67.08 -40.86
N GLU A 194 29.49 66.54 -41.16
CA GLU A 194 28.86 66.62 -42.50
C GLU A 194 28.84 68.08 -43.02
N ARG A 195 28.44 69.03 -42.17
CA ARG A 195 28.38 70.45 -42.51
C ARG A 195 29.75 71.11 -42.71
N LYS A 196 30.84 70.53 -42.19
CA LYS A 196 32.22 70.96 -42.47
C LYS A 196 32.72 70.33 -43.76
N GLU A 197 32.42 69.04 -43.95
CA GLU A 197 32.79 68.25 -45.13
C GLU A 197 32.15 68.82 -46.40
N GLN A 198 30.83 69.05 -46.41
CA GLN A 198 30.14 69.71 -47.53
C GLN A 198 30.68 71.13 -47.84
N ARG A 199 31.21 71.85 -46.85
CA ARG A 199 31.85 73.15 -47.06
C ARG A 199 33.25 73.01 -47.66
N LEU A 200 34.02 72.02 -47.22
CA LEU A 200 35.32 71.68 -47.80
C LEU A 200 35.19 71.19 -49.24
N GLU A 201 34.17 70.37 -49.53
CA GLU A 201 33.84 69.91 -50.87
C GLU A 201 33.57 71.10 -51.82
N GLN A 202 32.64 71.99 -51.43
CA GLN A 202 32.35 73.22 -52.19
C GLN A 202 33.54 74.17 -52.31
N GLN A 203 34.42 74.23 -51.31
CA GLN A 203 35.63 75.06 -51.36
C GLN A 203 36.69 74.46 -52.29
N ASN A 204 36.85 73.14 -52.29
CA ASN A 204 37.76 72.42 -53.19
C ASN A 204 37.28 72.50 -54.64
N GLN A 205 35.97 72.28 -54.88
CA GLN A 205 35.41 72.33 -56.23
C GLN A 205 35.55 73.73 -56.85
N ARG A 206 35.16 74.80 -56.14
CA ARG A 206 35.39 76.19 -56.57
C ARG A 206 36.87 76.51 -56.80
N ARG A 207 37.77 75.88 -56.05
CA ARG A 207 39.21 76.05 -56.21
C ARG A 207 39.75 75.29 -57.43
N SER A 208 39.15 74.16 -57.82
CA SER A 208 39.43 73.53 -59.12
C SER A 208 38.98 74.45 -60.25
N GLU A 209 37.71 74.86 -60.25
CA GLU A 209 37.12 75.76 -61.24
C GLU A 209 37.99 77.02 -61.46
N GLN A 210 38.44 77.66 -60.37
CA GLN A 210 39.34 78.83 -60.44
C GLN A 210 40.76 78.52 -60.92
N LEU A 211 41.27 77.30 -60.71
CA LEU A 211 42.57 76.87 -61.23
C LEU A 211 42.48 76.51 -62.71
N ASP A 212 41.40 75.85 -63.13
CA ASP A 212 41.10 75.49 -64.51
C ASP A 212 40.91 76.76 -65.36
N ASP A 213 40.11 77.73 -64.88
CA ASP A 213 39.95 79.07 -65.49
C ASP A 213 41.30 79.81 -65.66
N GLU A 214 42.14 79.88 -64.62
CA GLU A 214 43.43 80.58 -64.67
C GLU A 214 44.47 79.82 -65.51
N VAL A 215 44.39 78.49 -65.61
CA VAL A 215 45.21 77.68 -66.53
C VAL A 215 44.79 77.95 -67.98
N GLU A 216 43.50 77.88 -68.30
CA GLU A 216 43.02 78.16 -69.66
C GLU A 216 43.31 79.60 -70.07
N ARG A 217 43.09 80.57 -69.17
CA ARG A 217 43.46 81.98 -69.39
C ARG A 217 44.95 82.16 -69.65
N ARG A 218 45.84 81.44 -68.93
CA ARG A 218 47.30 81.47 -69.18
C ARG A 218 47.70 80.80 -70.47
N VAL A 219 47.07 79.69 -70.84
CA VAL A 219 47.31 79.00 -72.13
C VAL A 219 46.90 79.91 -73.29
N GLU A 220 45.74 80.57 -73.18
CA GLU A 220 45.21 81.49 -74.18
C GLU A 220 46.03 82.79 -74.28
N ASP A 221 46.44 83.39 -73.15
CA ASP A 221 47.38 84.52 -73.12
C ASP A 221 48.73 84.13 -73.76
N ARG A 222 49.23 82.92 -73.48
CA ARG A 222 50.48 82.41 -74.06
C ARG A 222 50.35 82.12 -75.55
N ARG A 223 49.21 81.59 -76.01
CA ARG A 223 48.89 81.40 -77.43
C ARG A 223 48.88 82.73 -78.16
N LYS A 224 48.15 83.73 -77.64
CA LYS A 224 48.13 85.11 -78.16
C LYS A 224 49.51 85.74 -78.19
N SER A 225 50.31 85.55 -77.14
CA SER A 225 51.70 86.02 -77.07
C SER A 225 52.59 85.39 -78.15
N LEU A 226 52.44 84.09 -78.43
CA LEU A 226 53.19 83.40 -79.48
C LEU A 226 52.71 83.76 -80.88
N GLU A 227 51.40 83.93 -81.09
CA GLU A 227 50.82 84.40 -82.36
C GLU A 227 51.24 85.85 -82.66
N ALA A 228 51.22 86.73 -81.66
CA ALA A 228 51.74 88.09 -81.77
C ALA A 228 53.25 88.11 -82.05
N ALA A 229 54.04 87.22 -81.43
CA ALA A 229 55.47 87.10 -81.71
C ALA A 229 55.73 86.57 -83.14
N LEU A 230 54.97 85.57 -83.60
CA LEU A 230 55.03 85.04 -84.96
C LEU A 230 54.65 86.11 -85.99
N GLN A 231 53.61 86.90 -85.70
CA GLN A 231 53.13 87.95 -86.57
C GLN A 231 54.10 89.14 -86.59
N SER A 232 54.62 89.56 -85.43
CA SER A 232 55.69 90.55 -85.33
C SER A 232 56.96 90.11 -86.07
N ALA A 233 57.32 88.82 -86.05
CA ALA A 233 58.47 88.31 -86.80
C ALA A 233 58.23 88.29 -88.33
N LYS A 234 56.99 88.07 -88.78
CA LYS A 234 56.61 88.22 -90.20
C LYS A 234 56.64 89.69 -90.63
N GLU A 235 56.05 90.56 -89.82
CA GLU A 235 56.03 92.02 -90.04
C GLU A 235 57.43 92.61 -89.95
N GLU A 236 58.32 92.06 -89.13
CA GLU A 236 59.74 92.40 -89.10
C GLU A 236 60.49 91.86 -90.33
N ASN A 237 60.14 90.67 -90.85
CA ASN A 237 60.69 90.20 -92.14
C ASN A 237 60.23 91.06 -93.33
N ILE A 238 58.99 91.58 -93.29
CA ILE A 238 58.47 92.55 -94.27
C ILE A 238 59.18 93.91 -94.08
N ARG A 239 59.22 94.44 -92.85
CA ARG A 239 59.95 95.67 -92.52
C ARG A 239 61.42 95.60 -92.87
N LEU A 240 62.10 94.47 -92.73
CA LEU A 240 63.52 94.37 -93.12
C LEU A 240 63.68 94.43 -94.64
N ARG A 241 62.74 93.88 -95.43
CA ARG A 241 62.70 94.04 -96.89
C ARG A 241 62.37 95.48 -97.30
N GLU A 242 61.46 96.13 -96.58
CA GLU A 242 61.06 97.52 -96.82
C GLU A 242 62.07 98.54 -96.26
N ALA A 243 62.83 98.20 -95.22
CA ALA A 243 63.94 98.99 -94.68
C ALA A 243 65.16 98.90 -95.60
N PHE A 244 65.45 97.74 -96.18
CA PHE A 244 66.41 97.64 -97.29
C PHE A 244 66.03 98.57 -98.46
N LYS A 245 64.72 98.74 -98.71
CA LYS A 245 64.22 99.61 -99.77
C LYS A 245 64.19 101.10 -99.38
N THR A 246 63.90 101.42 -98.11
CA THR A 246 63.76 102.82 -97.64
C THR A 246 65.02 103.38 -97.02
N GLN A 247 66.03 102.59 -96.67
CA GLN A 247 67.39 103.10 -96.40
C GLN A 247 68.08 103.60 -97.69
N ASP A 248 67.70 103.04 -98.84
CA ASP A 248 68.08 103.53 -100.18
C ASP A 248 67.50 104.93 -100.45
N GLU A 249 66.31 105.22 -99.91
CA GLU A 249 65.56 106.47 -100.10
C GLU A 249 65.84 107.53 -99.00
N LEU A 250 66.01 107.14 -97.73
CA LEU A 250 66.17 108.05 -96.58
C LEU A 250 67.57 108.67 -96.44
N LEU A 251 68.57 108.14 -97.15
CA LEU A 251 69.89 108.79 -97.27
C LEU A 251 69.82 110.20 -97.89
N GLY A 252 68.72 110.55 -98.58
CA GLY A 252 68.55 111.85 -99.25
C GLY A 252 67.85 112.96 -98.45
N ALA A 253 67.31 112.72 -97.24
CA ALA A 253 66.26 113.59 -96.68
C ALA A 253 66.38 114.07 -95.21
N PHE A 254 67.28 113.52 -94.38
CA PHE A 254 67.14 113.66 -92.92
C PHE A 254 67.82 114.87 -92.24
N GLU A 255 68.48 115.78 -92.98
CA GLU A 255 69.24 116.88 -92.34
C GLU A 255 68.40 118.08 -91.82
N GLN A 256 67.09 118.17 -92.10
CA GLN A 256 66.44 119.50 -92.20
C GLN A 256 65.47 120.01 -91.09
N LEU A 257 65.04 119.27 -90.05
CA LEU A 257 64.00 119.80 -89.10
C LEU A 257 63.96 119.23 -87.65
N LYS A 258 64.15 120.08 -86.60
CA LYS A 258 63.92 119.77 -85.15
C LYS A 258 63.99 120.99 -84.15
N LEU A 259 62.92 121.41 -83.41
CA LEU A 259 62.90 122.42 -82.26
C LEU A 259 61.50 122.64 -81.50
N GLN A 260 61.34 122.72 -80.11
CA GLN A 260 60.23 123.32 -79.18
C GLN A 260 59.69 122.61 -77.82
N LEU A 261 58.69 123.13 -77.00
CA LEU A 261 58.40 122.93 -75.49
C LEU A 261 56.90 123.06 -74.86
N GLY A 262 56.58 122.89 -73.52
CA GLY A 262 55.21 123.03 -72.80
C GLY A 262 55.01 122.94 -71.19
N GLY A 263 53.77 123.03 -70.55
CA GLY A 263 53.36 122.98 -69.06
C GLY A 263 51.80 123.16 -68.71
N LYS A 264 51.06 123.29 -67.52
CA LYS A 264 51.04 123.18 -65.97
C LYS A 264 49.57 123.52 -65.35
N ASP A 265 48.99 123.50 -64.08
CA ASP A 265 49.19 123.10 -62.60
C ASP A 265 47.95 122.71 -61.59
N PRO A 266 47.24 123.51 -60.66
CA PRO A 266 46.77 123.11 -59.24
C PRO A 266 45.31 123.45 -58.60
N ALA A 267 44.94 123.10 -57.30
CA ALA A 267 43.59 123.31 -56.56
C ALA A 267 43.46 123.25 -54.93
N GLU A 268 42.29 123.49 -54.22
CA GLU A 268 42.01 123.54 -52.67
C GLU A 268 40.48 123.56 -52.11
N ILE A 269 40.10 123.36 -50.78
CA ILE A 269 38.97 123.92 -49.87
C ILE A 269 38.23 123.05 -48.71
N LEU A 270 37.87 123.64 -47.50
CA LEU A 270 36.62 123.52 -46.58
C LEU A 270 36.67 123.17 -45.02
N ARG A 271 35.79 123.76 -44.13
CA ARG A 271 35.61 123.44 -42.65
C ARG A 271 34.34 124.03 -41.91
N ALA A 272 33.85 123.39 -40.80
CA ALA A 272 33.09 123.88 -39.59
C ALA A 272 31.51 123.91 -39.45
N LEU A 273 30.94 123.44 -38.30
CA LEU A 273 29.60 123.79 -37.70
C LEU A 273 29.35 123.22 -36.25
N ASN A 274 28.28 123.71 -35.58
CA ASN A 274 27.50 123.21 -34.40
C ASN A 274 27.90 123.48 -32.91
N SER A 275 26.99 124.15 -32.17
CA SER A 275 26.87 124.15 -30.69
C SER A 275 25.60 124.86 -30.16
N GLN A 276 24.64 124.18 -29.51
CA GLN A 276 23.65 124.74 -28.54
C GLN A 276 22.64 123.67 -28.04
N ALA A 277 22.25 123.75 -26.74
CA ALA A 277 21.00 123.29 -26.08
C ALA A 277 21.24 122.54 -24.73
N ASP A 278 20.72 123.08 -23.62
CA ASP A 278 20.09 122.37 -22.47
C ASP A 278 19.82 123.34 -21.29
N GLU A 279 18.54 123.59 -20.94
CA GLU A 279 18.17 124.62 -19.93
C GLU A 279 16.96 124.26 -19.03
N LEU A 280 16.67 122.96 -18.81
CA LEU A 280 15.48 122.49 -18.07
C LEU A 280 15.80 121.76 -16.76
N LYS A 281 16.19 122.48 -15.70
CA LYS A 281 16.41 121.87 -14.36
C LYS A 281 16.28 122.79 -13.13
N ARG A 282 15.23 123.61 -13.03
CA ARG A 282 14.97 124.46 -11.83
C ARG A 282 13.48 124.55 -11.47
N LEU A 283 13.23 124.77 -10.17
CA LEU A 283 11.95 125.09 -9.50
C LEU A 283 10.92 123.95 -9.34
N ARG A 284 11.04 123.16 -8.25
CA ARG A 284 9.91 122.78 -7.37
C ARG A 284 10.36 122.20 -6.02
N GLU A 285 9.41 122.20 -5.07
CA GLU A 285 9.45 121.64 -3.71
C GLU A 285 10.60 122.02 -2.74
N GLU A 286 10.55 123.25 -2.23
CA GLU A 286 10.86 123.55 -0.82
C GLU A 286 9.54 123.64 -0.03
N LEU A 287 9.41 123.04 1.18
CA LEU A 287 8.46 123.49 2.24
C LEU A 287 8.62 122.75 3.60
N ALA A 288 8.58 123.54 4.69
CA ALA A 288 8.65 123.23 6.14
C ALA A 288 7.61 122.20 6.67
N THR A 289 7.68 121.53 7.84
CA THR A 289 8.13 121.78 9.26
C THR A 289 7.27 122.81 10.05
N ARG A 290 7.10 122.79 11.40
CA ARG A 290 7.77 122.10 12.55
C ARG A 290 6.85 122.10 13.82
N PRO A 291 6.87 121.09 14.74
CA PRO A 291 6.00 121.06 15.95
C PRO A 291 6.73 121.21 17.33
N THR A 292 5.96 121.40 18.42
CA THR A 292 6.42 121.83 19.77
C THR A 292 5.83 120.98 20.95
N GLU A 293 6.01 121.39 22.22
CA GLU A 293 6.10 120.49 23.39
C GLU A 293 4.81 119.88 23.98
N GLU A 294 3.61 120.44 23.77
CA GLU A 294 2.34 119.88 24.33
C GLU A 294 2.10 118.41 23.92
N MET A 295 2.72 117.96 22.83
CA MET A 295 2.66 116.58 22.36
C MET A 295 3.24 115.56 23.36
N ARG A 296 4.14 115.94 24.27
CA ARG A 296 4.83 114.98 25.16
C ARG A 296 3.93 114.35 26.23
N GLU A 297 3.05 115.13 26.87
CA GLU A 297 2.20 114.60 27.95
C GLU A 297 1.08 113.71 27.39
N ARG A 298 0.50 114.09 26.24
CA ARG A 298 -0.42 113.20 25.48
C ARG A 298 0.27 111.91 25.04
N TYR A 299 1.54 111.96 24.68
CA TYR A 299 2.30 110.76 24.28
C TYR A 299 2.37 109.74 25.42
N GLN A 300 2.70 110.16 26.65
CA GLN A 300 2.81 109.25 27.80
C GLN A 300 1.48 108.62 28.21
N ALA A 301 0.38 109.35 28.12
CA ALA A 301 -0.96 108.80 28.35
C ALA A 301 -1.30 107.72 27.30
N LEU A 302 -1.12 108.04 26.02
CA LEU A 302 -1.35 107.12 24.89
C LEU A 302 -0.42 105.89 24.93
N GLU A 303 0.83 106.04 25.38
CA GLU A 303 1.78 104.94 25.55
C GLU A 303 1.28 103.90 26.58
N SER A 304 0.59 104.34 27.64
CA SER A 304 0.02 103.44 28.64
C SER A 304 -1.18 102.63 28.09
N GLU A 305 -2.07 103.26 27.32
CA GLU A 305 -3.19 102.58 26.67
C GLU A 305 -2.70 101.65 25.54
N ALA A 306 -1.75 102.11 24.72
CA ALA A 306 -1.13 101.31 23.67
C ALA A 306 -0.46 100.05 24.22
N LYS A 307 0.16 100.12 25.41
CA LYS A 307 0.77 98.97 26.08
C LYS A 307 -0.26 97.93 26.51
N ASN A 308 -1.40 98.36 27.08
CA ASN A 308 -2.49 97.48 27.47
C ASN A 308 -3.20 96.85 26.25
N GLN A 309 -3.46 97.65 25.20
CA GLN A 309 -4.02 97.14 23.94
C GLN A 309 -3.06 96.15 23.28
N LYS A 310 -1.74 96.40 23.30
CA LYS A 310 -0.74 95.47 22.80
C LYS A 310 -0.78 94.14 23.53
N THR A 311 -0.77 94.11 24.87
CA THR A 311 -0.89 92.83 25.61
C THR A 311 -2.17 92.05 25.29
N ARG A 312 -3.26 92.76 24.91
CA ARG A 312 -4.52 92.14 24.49
C ARG A 312 -4.45 91.62 23.04
N ALA A 313 -3.75 92.31 22.15
CA ALA A 313 -3.45 91.85 20.80
C ALA A 313 -2.54 90.62 20.83
N ASP A 314 -1.43 90.66 21.57
CA ASP A 314 -0.49 89.54 21.77
C ASP A 314 -1.21 88.27 22.31
N GLN A 315 -2.27 88.44 23.13
CA GLN A 315 -3.08 87.33 23.66
C GLN A 315 -4.05 86.77 22.61
N LEU A 316 -4.71 87.63 21.81
CA LEU A 316 -5.61 87.21 20.73
C LEU A 316 -4.84 86.56 19.56
N GLU A 317 -3.66 87.06 19.23
CA GLU A 317 -2.78 86.51 18.20
C GLU A 317 -2.32 85.08 18.54
N ARG A 318 -2.01 84.80 19.82
CA ARG A 318 -1.77 83.43 20.30
C ARG A 318 -3.00 82.53 20.17
N GLN A 319 -4.20 83.05 20.46
CA GLN A 319 -5.44 82.27 20.31
C GLN A 319 -5.76 81.98 18.84
N LEU A 320 -5.53 82.94 17.94
CA LEU A 320 -5.64 82.74 16.49
C LEU A 320 -4.66 81.65 16.03
N SER A 321 -3.38 81.76 16.39
CA SER A 321 -2.35 80.76 16.04
C SER A 321 -2.71 79.34 16.52
N THR A 322 -3.24 79.18 17.74
CA THR A 322 -3.73 77.86 18.21
C THR A 322 -4.95 77.35 17.45
N ASN A 323 -5.85 78.24 17.03
CA ASN A 323 -7.04 77.86 16.25
C ASN A 323 -6.68 77.50 14.80
N GLU A 324 -5.73 78.22 14.20
CA GLU A 324 -5.21 77.93 12.86
C GLU A 324 -4.51 76.56 12.81
N ALA A 325 -3.72 76.23 13.84
CA ALA A 325 -3.12 74.90 13.97
C ALA A 325 -4.18 73.79 14.06
N ALA A 326 -5.23 73.97 14.88
CA ALA A 326 -6.32 73.00 15.00
C ALA A 326 -7.15 72.88 13.70
N VAL A 327 -7.35 73.97 12.95
CA VAL A 327 -8.01 73.95 11.64
C VAL A 327 -7.17 73.21 10.59
N ALA A 328 -5.84 73.37 10.62
CA ALA A 328 -4.93 72.62 9.76
C ALA A 328 -4.95 71.11 10.06
N GLU A 329 -4.94 70.72 11.34
CA GLU A 329 -5.07 69.32 11.77
C GLU A 329 -6.41 68.70 11.32
N ILE A 330 -7.53 69.41 11.50
CA ILE A 330 -8.85 68.98 11.01
C ILE A 330 -8.87 68.87 9.47
N GLY A 331 -8.16 69.74 8.75
CA GLY A 331 -8.00 69.67 7.30
C GLY A 331 -7.27 68.40 6.85
N GLU A 332 -6.15 68.10 7.50
CA GLU A 332 -5.33 66.91 7.21
C GLU A 332 -6.05 65.60 7.56
N LEU A 333 -6.72 65.54 8.72
CA LEU A 333 -7.55 64.38 9.10
C LEU A 333 -8.72 64.15 8.12
N ARG A 334 -9.30 65.23 7.57
CA ARG A 334 -10.32 65.13 6.51
C ARG A 334 -9.73 64.64 5.18
N ARG A 335 -8.50 65.04 4.83
CA ARG A 335 -7.80 64.54 3.63
C ARG A 335 -7.54 63.03 3.76
N GLN A 336 -6.95 62.59 4.86
CA GLN A 336 -6.70 61.18 5.17
C GLN A 336 -8.00 60.36 5.19
N GLY A 337 -9.07 60.87 5.82
CA GLY A 337 -10.39 60.22 5.83
C GLY A 337 -11.04 60.11 4.45
N SER A 338 -10.77 61.06 3.54
CA SER A 338 -11.21 61.00 2.14
C SER A 338 -10.44 59.96 1.35
N GLU A 339 -9.12 59.90 1.53
CA GLU A 339 -8.22 58.93 0.88
C GLU A 339 -8.53 57.50 1.31
N LEU A 340 -8.65 57.23 2.61
CA LEU A 340 -9.04 55.91 3.14
C LEU A 340 -10.44 55.47 2.67
N ASN A 341 -11.36 56.40 2.41
CA ASN A 341 -12.68 56.11 1.84
C ASN A 341 -12.59 55.76 0.33
N ALA A 342 -11.72 56.45 -0.41
CA ALA A 342 -11.43 56.11 -1.82
C ALA A 342 -10.73 54.75 -1.93
N GLU A 343 -9.77 54.44 -1.07
CA GLU A 343 -9.11 53.13 -0.99
C GLU A 343 -10.11 52.02 -0.64
N ASN A 344 -10.95 52.21 0.38
CA ASN A 344 -11.98 51.21 0.74
C ASN A 344 -12.94 50.94 -0.43
N LYS A 345 -13.36 51.96 -1.18
CA LYS A 345 -14.18 51.78 -2.39
C LYS A 345 -13.44 51.02 -3.49
N SER A 346 -12.17 51.32 -3.72
CA SER A 346 -11.34 50.60 -4.69
C SER A 346 -11.13 49.14 -4.29
N LEU A 347 -10.88 48.87 -3.01
CA LEU A 347 -10.73 47.52 -2.46
C LEU A 347 -12.03 46.72 -2.52
N ALA A 348 -13.18 47.33 -2.19
CA ALA A 348 -14.49 46.69 -2.31
C ALA A 348 -14.84 46.37 -3.78
N GLN A 349 -14.54 47.28 -4.72
CA GLN A 349 -14.73 47.04 -6.15
C GLN A 349 -13.83 45.90 -6.66
N ARG A 350 -12.55 45.86 -6.23
CA ARG A 350 -11.63 44.75 -6.53
C ARG A 350 -12.10 43.42 -5.93
N ALA A 351 -12.60 43.42 -4.70
CA ALA A 351 -13.15 42.22 -4.07
C ALA A 351 -14.35 41.67 -4.86
N SER A 352 -15.28 42.54 -5.27
CA SER A 352 -16.42 42.15 -6.12
C SER A 352 -16.00 41.60 -7.48
N ILE A 353 -14.95 42.16 -8.10
CA ILE A 353 -14.37 41.63 -9.36
C ILE A 353 -13.76 40.24 -9.15
N PHE A 354 -13.00 40.03 -8.06
CA PHE A 354 -12.43 38.72 -7.74
C PHE A 354 -13.50 37.68 -7.37
N GLU A 355 -14.57 38.09 -6.68
CA GLU A 355 -15.73 37.24 -6.37
C GLU A 355 -16.49 36.86 -7.66
N GLY A 356 -16.67 37.78 -8.60
CA GLY A 356 -17.21 37.49 -9.93
C GLY A 356 -16.36 36.48 -10.70
N ALA A 357 -15.06 36.71 -10.79
CA ALA A 357 -14.11 35.80 -11.46
C ALA A 357 -14.03 34.42 -10.78
N ALA A 358 -14.10 34.35 -9.45
CA ALA A 358 -14.14 33.09 -8.71
C ALA A 358 -15.43 32.31 -8.99
N ASN A 359 -16.58 32.98 -9.02
CA ASN A 359 -17.86 32.36 -9.38
C ASN A 359 -17.89 31.89 -10.84
N GLU A 360 -17.31 32.65 -11.77
CA GLU A 360 -17.20 32.27 -13.19
C GLU A 360 -16.28 31.05 -13.36
N ALA A 361 -15.08 31.07 -12.78
CA ALA A 361 -14.18 29.92 -12.78
C ALA A 361 -14.80 28.69 -12.10
N GLN A 362 -15.55 28.86 -11.01
CA GLN A 362 -16.25 27.76 -10.33
C GLN A 362 -17.43 27.21 -11.17
N ALA A 363 -18.10 28.05 -11.96
CA ALA A 363 -19.13 27.63 -12.91
C ALA A 363 -18.52 26.89 -14.12
N GLU A 364 -17.37 27.31 -14.62
CA GLU A 364 -16.60 26.61 -15.65
C GLU A 364 -16.10 25.24 -15.15
N LEU A 365 -15.48 25.20 -13.97
CA LEU A 365 -15.03 23.96 -13.33
C LEU A 365 -16.21 22.99 -13.11
N LYS A 366 -17.40 23.51 -12.77
CA LYS A 366 -18.64 22.72 -12.67
C LYS A 366 -19.13 22.21 -14.03
N ARG A 367 -19.03 23.00 -15.11
CA ARG A 367 -19.34 22.54 -16.49
C ARG A 367 -18.39 21.45 -16.95
N LEU A 368 -17.09 21.60 -16.69
CA LEU A 368 -16.07 20.60 -17.03
C LEU A 368 -16.29 19.31 -16.25
N ARG A 369 -16.55 19.37 -14.94
CA ARG A 369 -16.94 18.21 -14.13
C ARG A 369 -18.20 17.51 -14.65
N ALA A 370 -19.23 18.27 -15.01
CA ALA A 370 -20.48 17.71 -15.56
C ALA A 370 -20.30 16.97 -16.90
N ALA A 371 -19.16 17.13 -17.59
CA ALA A 371 -18.77 16.23 -18.67
C ALA A 371 -18.28 14.87 -18.14
N TYR A 372 -17.31 14.84 -17.21
CA TYR A 372 -16.73 13.60 -16.67
C TYR A 372 -17.62 12.84 -15.66
N GLU A 373 -18.62 13.50 -15.06
CA GLU A 373 -19.55 12.95 -14.06
C GLU A 373 -20.80 12.29 -14.71
N ARG A 374 -20.87 12.19 -16.04
CA ARG A 374 -22.00 11.59 -16.77
C ARG A 374 -22.26 10.14 -16.29
N PRO A 375 -23.47 9.80 -15.83
CA PRO A 375 -23.76 8.46 -15.26
C PRO A 375 -23.44 7.28 -16.18
N ALA A 376 -23.55 7.44 -17.51
CA ALA A 376 -23.18 6.41 -18.47
C ALA A 376 -21.67 6.13 -18.50
N GLU A 377 -20.84 7.18 -18.51
CA GLU A 377 -19.38 7.09 -18.53
C GLU A 377 -18.85 6.55 -17.20
N VAL A 378 -19.42 7.03 -16.07
CA VAL A 378 -19.15 6.44 -14.75
C VAL A 378 -19.46 4.95 -14.75
N THR A 379 -20.63 4.54 -15.26
CA THR A 379 -20.99 3.11 -15.32
C THR A 379 -20.05 2.31 -16.24
N ALA A 380 -19.59 2.88 -17.36
CA ALA A 380 -18.59 2.23 -18.21
C ALA A 380 -17.26 1.98 -17.48
N ARG A 381 -16.79 2.94 -16.65
CA ARG A 381 -15.58 2.76 -15.81
C ARG A 381 -15.78 1.71 -14.71
N TYR A 382 -16.95 1.66 -14.06
CA TYR A 382 -17.30 0.55 -13.16
C TYR A 382 -17.29 -0.79 -13.90
N LYS A 383 -17.88 -0.85 -15.10
CA LYS A 383 -17.94 -2.07 -15.92
C LYS A 383 -16.56 -2.60 -16.27
N GLU A 384 -15.61 -1.75 -16.67
CA GLU A 384 -14.25 -2.17 -17.05
C GLU A 384 -13.48 -2.79 -15.85
N ILE A 385 -13.70 -2.28 -14.63
CA ILE A 385 -13.22 -2.90 -13.37
C ILE A 385 -13.89 -4.25 -13.11
N GLU A 386 -15.19 -4.33 -13.39
CA GLU A 386 -16.05 -5.45 -13.04
C GLU A 386 -16.10 -6.58 -14.10
N MET A 387 -15.43 -6.43 -15.25
CA MET A 387 -15.33 -7.50 -16.24
C MET A 387 -14.57 -8.71 -15.67
N PRO A 388 -15.08 -9.95 -15.84
CA PRO A 388 -14.46 -11.13 -15.28
C PRO A 388 -13.07 -11.35 -15.89
N HIS A 389 -12.06 -11.53 -15.04
CA HIS A 389 -10.71 -11.91 -15.48
C HIS A 389 -10.66 -13.39 -15.89
N ILE A 390 -11.23 -14.26 -15.05
CA ILE A 390 -11.33 -15.69 -15.34
C ILE A 390 -12.63 -15.93 -16.11
N SER A 391 -12.50 -16.52 -17.31
CA SER A 391 -13.62 -16.89 -18.20
C SER A 391 -14.67 -17.71 -17.45
N VAL A 392 -15.96 -17.40 -17.67
CA VAL A 392 -17.11 -18.01 -16.98
C VAL A 392 -17.06 -19.54 -16.98
N ASP A 393 -16.74 -20.14 -18.14
CA ASP A 393 -16.72 -21.60 -18.36
C ASP A 393 -15.63 -22.33 -17.55
N LYS A 394 -14.62 -21.59 -17.06
CA LYS A 394 -13.52 -22.12 -16.22
C LYS A 394 -13.83 -22.01 -14.72
N VAL A 395 -14.87 -21.26 -14.35
CA VAL A 395 -15.25 -21.07 -12.95
C VAL A 395 -16.20 -22.16 -12.50
N LYS A 396 -15.61 -23.26 -12.00
CA LYS A 396 -16.30 -24.41 -11.42
C LYS A 396 -16.84 -24.06 -10.02
N GLN A 397 -18.03 -24.56 -9.69
CA GLN A 397 -18.65 -24.39 -8.38
C GLN A 397 -17.74 -24.94 -7.26
N PRO A 398 -17.41 -24.14 -6.22
CA PRO A 398 -16.54 -24.61 -5.15
C PRO A 398 -17.21 -25.70 -4.32
N VAL A 399 -16.53 -26.83 -4.16
CA VAL A 399 -17.06 -28.01 -3.46
C VAL A 399 -16.68 -27.94 -1.99
N GLN A 400 -17.68 -28.08 -1.11
CA GLN A 400 -17.45 -28.28 0.32
C GLN A 400 -17.03 -29.73 0.54
N HIS A 401 -15.75 -29.92 0.87
CA HIS A 401 -15.16 -31.23 1.07
C HIS A 401 -14.89 -31.49 2.55
N GLU A 402 -15.31 -32.66 3.05
CA GLU A 402 -14.89 -33.24 4.35
C GLU A 402 -13.49 -33.89 4.25
N ILE A 403 -12.56 -33.25 3.52
CA ILE A 403 -11.18 -33.73 3.41
C ILE A 403 -10.36 -33.17 4.58
N ASP A 404 -9.63 -34.05 5.25
CA ASP A 404 -8.67 -33.70 6.29
C ASP A 404 -7.54 -32.80 5.75
N GLU A 405 -7.12 -31.83 6.56
CA GLU A 405 -6.13 -30.81 6.21
C GLU A 405 -4.78 -31.42 5.76
N LEU A 406 -4.28 -32.39 6.53
CA LEU A 406 -2.99 -33.03 6.27
C LEU A 406 -3.07 -33.94 5.04
N THR A 407 -4.20 -34.60 4.84
CA THR A 407 -4.50 -35.44 3.66
C THR A 407 -4.56 -34.58 2.38
N TRP A 408 -5.24 -33.44 2.41
CA TRP A 408 -5.29 -32.48 1.29
C TRP A 408 -3.89 -31.96 0.95
N LEU A 409 -3.12 -31.54 1.95
CA LEU A 409 -1.78 -31.00 1.77
C LEU A 409 -0.79 -32.06 1.24
N THR A 410 -0.89 -33.29 1.73
CA THR A 410 -0.07 -34.43 1.23
C THR A 410 -0.45 -34.79 -0.21
N GLY A 411 -1.74 -34.69 -0.57
CA GLY A 411 -2.20 -34.82 -1.96
C GLY A 411 -1.55 -33.82 -2.91
N ILE A 412 -1.41 -32.56 -2.50
CA ILE A 412 -0.69 -31.52 -3.27
C ILE A 412 0.80 -31.88 -3.42
N GLY A 413 1.46 -32.32 -2.35
CA GLY A 413 2.86 -32.76 -2.40
C GLY A 413 3.08 -33.88 -3.41
N ASN A 414 2.30 -34.96 -3.29
CA ASN A 414 2.33 -36.11 -4.21
C ASN A 414 2.03 -35.71 -5.67
N ALA A 415 1.15 -34.72 -5.89
CA ALA A 415 0.84 -34.20 -7.23
C ALA A 415 2.00 -33.38 -7.83
N CYS A 416 2.68 -32.56 -7.02
CA CYS A 416 3.92 -31.86 -7.41
C CYS A 416 5.04 -32.85 -7.74
N ASP A 417 5.22 -33.89 -6.93
CA ASP A 417 6.20 -34.97 -7.18
C ASP A 417 5.89 -35.72 -8.49
N THR A 418 4.61 -36.05 -8.72
CA THR A 418 4.13 -36.71 -9.95
C THR A 418 4.28 -35.82 -11.19
N TYR A 419 4.12 -34.50 -11.04
CA TYR A 419 4.41 -33.51 -12.08
C TYR A 419 5.92 -33.41 -12.37
N GLY A 420 6.77 -33.75 -11.40
CA GLY A 420 8.23 -33.72 -11.49
C GLY A 420 8.87 -32.46 -10.91
N LEU A 421 8.26 -31.87 -9.88
CA LEU A 421 8.84 -30.79 -9.08
C LEU A 421 8.70 -31.13 -7.59
N HIS A 422 9.80 -31.55 -6.98
CA HIS A 422 9.87 -31.97 -5.59
C HIS A 422 10.05 -30.77 -4.66
N PHE A 423 9.19 -30.64 -3.65
CA PHE A 423 9.30 -29.63 -2.60
C PHE A 423 9.45 -30.31 -1.23
N ASN A 424 10.32 -29.78 -0.37
CA ASN A 424 10.48 -30.31 0.98
C ASN A 424 9.12 -30.19 1.74
N PRO A 425 8.60 -31.27 2.36
CA PRO A 425 7.30 -31.24 3.05
C PRO A 425 7.19 -30.16 4.12
N ARG A 426 8.30 -29.78 4.76
CA ARG A 426 8.35 -28.69 5.74
C ARG A 426 8.14 -27.32 5.10
N ILE A 427 8.66 -27.06 3.89
CA ILE A 427 8.35 -25.85 3.12
C ILE A 427 6.86 -25.82 2.76
N LEU A 428 6.29 -26.96 2.33
CA LEU A 428 4.89 -27.05 1.95
C LEU A 428 3.94 -26.80 3.15
N LYS A 429 4.24 -27.37 4.32
CA LYS A 429 3.55 -27.06 5.58
C LYS A 429 3.73 -25.59 5.97
N ALA A 430 4.96 -25.08 5.95
CA ALA A 430 5.25 -23.71 6.31
C ALA A 430 4.51 -22.68 5.43
N PHE A 431 4.41 -22.94 4.13
CA PHE A 431 3.65 -22.13 3.17
C PHE A 431 2.14 -22.18 3.44
N HIS A 432 1.59 -23.38 3.64
CA HIS A 432 0.18 -23.56 4.02
C HIS A 432 -0.16 -22.83 5.32
N THR A 433 0.65 -22.96 6.37
CA THR A 433 0.45 -22.24 7.64
C THR A 433 0.58 -20.73 7.46
N ALA A 434 1.57 -20.25 6.69
CA ALA A 434 1.72 -18.83 6.40
C ALA A 434 0.44 -18.23 5.78
N LEU A 435 -0.09 -18.90 4.75
CA LEU A 435 -1.36 -18.53 4.10
C LEU A 435 -2.56 -18.56 5.06
N LYS A 436 -2.69 -19.59 5.92
CA LYS A 436 -3.74 -19.61 6.95
C LYS A 436 -3.61 -18.44 7.94
N THR A 437 -2.38 -18.09 8.32
CA THR A 437 -2.09 -17.00 9.26
C THR A 437 -2.16 -15.59 8.67
N ALA A 438 -2.69 -15.44 7.44
CA ALA A 438 -2.77 -14.17 6.72
C ALA A 438 -3.48 -13.03 7.49
N GLU A 439 -4.31 -13.30 8.49
CA GLU A 439 -4.80 -12.23 9.37
C GLU A 439 -3.66 -11.55 10.13
N TRP A 440 -2.71 -12.30 10.68
CA TRP A 440 -1.57 -11.78 11.47
C TRP A 440 -0.35 -11.39 10.63
N SER A 441 -0.13 -12.09 9.52
CA SER A 441 0.91 -11.76 8.53
C SER A 441 0.33 -11.76 7.12
N PRO A 442 -0.27 -10.64 6.64
CA PRO A 442 -1.06 -10.62 5.41
C PRO A 442 -0.35 -10.91 4.10
N LEU A 443 0.98 -11.07 4.11
CA LEU A 443 1.79 -11.38 2.94
C LEU A 443 2.74 -12.54 3.23
N THR A 444 2.70 -13.60 2.43
CA THR A 444 3.74 -14.63 2.44
C THR A 444 4.80 -14.28 1.40
N VAL A 445 6.08 -14.25 1.76
CA VAL A 445 7.19 -13.89 0.86
C VAL A 445 8.07 -15.10 0.66
N LEU A 446 8.23 -15.54 -0.59
CA LEU A 446 9.07 -16.67 -0.97
C LEU A 446 10.40 -16.16 -1.50
N ALA A 447 11.47 -16.39 -0.74
CA ALA A 447 12.78 -15.78 -0.96
C ALA A 447 13.85 -16.81 -1.32
N GLY A 448 14.90 -16.38 -2.03
CA GLY A 448 16.06 -17.21 -2.38
C GLY A 448 16.60 -16.90 -3.78
N VAL A 449 17.57 -17.67 -4.24
CA VAL A 449 18.17 -17.51 -5.58
C VAL A 449 17.17 -17.83 -6.70
N SER A 450 17.46 -17.42 -7.94
CA SER A 450 16.62 -17.75 -9.10
C SER A 450 16.64 -19.26 -9.40
N GLY A 451 15.58 -19.76 -10.05
CA GLY A 451 15.45 -21.17 -10.45
C GLY A 451 15.03 -22.17 -9.36
N THR A 452 14.89 -21.78 -8.08
CA THR A 452 14.51 -22.70 -6.97
C THR A 452 13.03 -23.07 -6.90
N GLY A 453 12.21 -22.65 -7.88
CA GLY A 453 10.78 -22.95 -7.90
C GLY A 453 9.90 -21.99 -7.08
N LYS A 454 10.42 -20.83 -6.63
CA LYS A 454 9.69 -19.83 -5.81
C LYS A 454 8.30 -19.49 -6.37
N SER A 455 8.19 -19.23 -7.67
CA SER A 455 6.93 -18.87 -8.34
C SER A 455 6.09 -20.11 -8.74
N GLU A 456 6.73 -21.27 -8.90
CA GLU A 456 6.06 -22.54 -9.21
C GLU A 456 5.37 -23.16 -7.99
N LEU A 457 5.89 -22.97 -6.76
CA LEU A 457 5.23 -23.49 -5.55
C LEU A 457 3.80 -22.93 -5.39
N PRO A 458 3.55 -21.59 -5.37
CA PRO A 458 2.19 -21.05 -5.32
C PRO A 458 1.31 -21.49 -6.49
N ARG A 459 1.89 -21.58 -7.70
CA ARG A 459 1.19 -21.98 -8.92
C ARG A 459 0.68 -23.42 -8.84
N LEU A 460 1.53 -24.36 -8.46
CA LEU A 460 1.19 -25.78 -8.34
C LEU A 460 0.34 -26.06 -7.11
N TYR A 461 0.65 -25.43 -5.98
CA TYR A 461 -0.17 -25.47 -4.77
C TYR A 461 -1.60 -25.04 -5.06
N SER A 462 -1.80 -23.96 -5.80
CA SER A 462 -3.14 -23.53 -6.18
C SER A 462 -3.79 -24.44 -7.23
N HIS A 463 -3.05 -24.92 -8.23
CA HIS A 463 -3.60 -25.79 -9.27
C HIS A 463 -4.07 -27.14 -8.71
N PHE A 464 -3.24 -27.82 -7.92
CA PHE A 464 -3.59 -29.10 -7.30
C PHE A 464 -4.50 -28.94 -6.08
N GLY A 465 -4.41 -27.82 -5.35
CA GLY A 465 -5.30 -27.48 -4.25
C GLY A 465 -6.68 -26.95 -4.66
N GLY A 466 -6.92 -26.70 -5.95
CA GLY A 466 -8.21 -26.19 -6.46
C GLY A 466 -8.47 -24.71 -6.17
N ILE A 467 -7.43 -23.94 -5.87
CA ILE A 467 -7.48 -22.50 -5.56
C ILE A 467 -7.38 -21.70 -6.86
N TYR A 468 -8.12 -20.61 -7.00
CA TYR A 468 -7.97 -19.70 -8.15
C TYR A 468 -6.73 -18.83 -7.99
N PHE A 469 -5.92 -18.70 -9.04
CA PHE A 469 -4.56 -18.18 -8.96
C PHE A 469 -4.33 -17.06 -9.98
N GLU A 470 -3.81 -15.92 -9.50
CA GLU A 470 -3.48 -14.76 -10.32
C GLU A 470 -2.00 -14.37 -10.13
N PRO A 471 -1.13 -14.61 -11.13
CA PRO A 471 0.26 -14.16 -11.13
C PRO A 471 0.40 -12.72 -11.65
N LEU A 472 0.98 -11.85 -10.84
CA LEU A 472 1.17 -10.43 -11.13
C LEU A 472 2.65 -10.06 -11.06
N SER A 473 3.31 -9.97 -12.22
CA SER A 473 4.71 -9.57 -12.34
C SER A 473 4.89 -8.07 -12.08
N VAL A 474 5.51 -7.73 -10.95
CA VAL A 474 5.78 -6.35 -10.54
C VAL A 474 6.80 -5.71 -11.48
N GLN A 475 6.57 -4.46 -11.89
CA GLN A 475 7.50 -3.74 -12.79
C GLN A 475 8.39 -2.78 -12.00
N PRO A 476 9.66 -2.56 -12.40
CA PRO A 476 10.58 -1.66 -11.69
C PRO A 476 10.14 -0.19 -11.59
N ASN A 477 9.18 0.24 -12.42
CA ASN A 477 8.61 1.59 -12.43
C ASN A 477 7.33 1.74 -11.56
N TRP A 478 6.95 0.74 -10.76
CA TRP A 478 5.79 0.84 -9.88
C TRP A 478 6.06 1.79 -8.71
N ASP A 479 5.47 2.98 -8.79
CA ASP A 479 5.60 4.08 -7.83
C ASP A 479 4.36 4.29 -6.96
N SER A 480 3.27 3.56 -7.25
CA SER A 480 1.95 3.83 -6.70
C SER A 480 1.01 2.61 -6.78
N GLN A 481 -0.05 2.64 -5.98
CA GLN A 481 -1.14 1.67 -6.01
C GLN A 481 -1.86 1.61 -7.38
N GLU A 482 -1.82 2.72 -8.13
CA GLU A 482 -2.40 2.83 -9.48
C GLU A 482 -1.58 2.03 -10.51
N SER A 483 -0.27 1.85 -10.30
CA SER A 483 0.55 0.93 -11.11
C SER A 483 0.08 -0.53 -10.99
N MET A 484 -0.44 -0.92 -9.81
CA MET A 484 -0.90 -2.27 -9.52
C MET A 484 -2.36 -2.52 -9.94
N LEU A 485 -3.26 -1.57 -9.69
CA LEU A 485 -4.70 -1.76 -9.90
C LEU A 485 -5.22 -1.18 -11.22
N GLY A 486 -4.50 -0.23 -11.82
CA GLY A 486 -4.97 0.58 -12.94
C GLY A 486 -5.27 2.02 -12.51
N PHE A 487 -5.38 2.89 -13.51
CA PHE A 487 -5.54 4.33 -13.34
C PHE A 487 -6.69 4.86 -14.20
N PHE A 488 -7.18 6.06 -13.88
CA PHE A 488 -8.12 6.78 -14.73
C PHE A 488 -7.36 7.57 -15.81
N ASN A 489 -7.56 7.19 -17.06
CA ASN A 489 -7.08 7.92 -18.23
C ASN A 489 -8.07 9.07 -18.55
N SER A 490 -7.65 10.30 -18.31
CA SER A 490 -8.47 11.49 -18.51
C SER A 490 -8.64 11.91 -19.98
N ILE A 491 -7.80 11.41 -20.89
CA ILE A 491 -7.86 11.73 -22.33
C ILE A 491 -8.94 10.86 -22.98
N ASP A 492 -8.84 9.54 -22.81
CA ASP A 492 -9.79 8.57 -23.35
C ASP A 492 -11.04 8.40 -22.46
N ASN A 493 -11.09 9.12 -21.32
CA ASN A 493 -12.18 9.12 -20.33
C ASN A 493 -12.50 7.70 -19.76
N LYS A 494 -11.53 6.80 -19.88
CA LYS A 494 -11.60 5.38 -19.51
C LYS A 494 -10.84 5.11 -18.22
N PHE A 495 -11.23 4.08 -17.48
CA PHE A 495 -10.43 3.54 -16.38
C PHE A 495 -9.72 2.25 -16.86
N ASP A 496 -8.40 2.24 -16.89
CA ASP A 496 -7.61 1.13 -17.45
C ASP A 496 -7.27 0.10 -16.36
N ALA A 497 -8.27 -0.72 -16.03
CA ALA A 497 -8.19 -1.72 -14.96
C ALA A 497 -7.17 -2.85 -15.24
N GLN A 498 -6.25 -3.07 -14.31
CA GLN A 498 -5.28 -4.17 -14.41
C GLN A 498 -5.92 -5.55 -14.19
N PRO A 499 -5.32 -6.64 -14.69
CA PRO A 499 -5.81 -8.02 -14.50
C PRO A 499 -6.14 -8.35 -13.04
N VAL A 500 -5.22 -8.03 -12.12
CA VAL A 500 -5.42 -8.27 -10.68
C VAL A 500 -6.63 -7.53 -10.11
N LEU A 501 -6.93 -6.30 -10.57
CA LEU A 501 -8.10 -5.57 -10.07
C LEU A 501 -9.40 -6.25 -10.52
N ARG A 502 -9.45 -6.74 -11.77
CA ARG A 502 -10.58 -7.50 -12.31
C ARG A 502 -10.76 -8.83 -11.57
N PHE A 503 -9.65 -9.55 -11.32
CA PHE A 503 -9.65 -10.77 -10.52
C PHE A 503 -10.13 -10.51 -9.07
N LEU A 504 -9.66 -9.44 -8.44
CA LEU A 504 -10.11 -9.01 -7.11
C LEU A 504 -11.60 -8.65 -7.13
N ALA A 505 -12.08 -7.85 -8.09
CA ALA A 505 -13.51 -7.53 -8.21
C ALA A 505 -14.37 -8.79 -8.40
N GLN A 506 -13.94 -9.71 -9.28
CA GLN A 506 -14.58 -11.01 -9.50
C GLN A 506 -14.60 -11.88 -8.23
N SER A 507 -13.51 -11.86 -7.43
CA SER A 507 -13.38 -12.58 -6.15
C SER A 507 -14.37 -12.15 -5.06
N GLN A 508 -15.09 -11.03 -5.25
CA GLN A 508 -16.02 -10.48 -4.26
C GLN A 508 -17.50 -10.59 -4.71
N ILE A 509 -17.79 -11.39 -5.75
CA ILE A 509 -19.15 -11.62 -6.27
C ILE A 509 -19.64 -13.01 -5.85
N SER A 510 -20.78 -13.07 -5.17
CA SER A 510 -21.51 -14.31 -4.87
C SER A 510 -22.59 -14.59 -5.92
N GLY A 511 -22.36 -15.62 -6.73
CA GLY A 511 -23.38 -16.28 -7.54
C GLY A 511 -24.14 -15.44 -8.58
N ARG A 512 -25.18 -16.08 -9.10
CA ARG A 512 -26.01 -15.62 -10.21
C ARG A 512 -26.79 -14.33 -9.92
N GLU A 513 -27.38 -14.18 -8.74
CA GLU A 513 -28.28 -13.06 -8.45
C GLU A 513 -27.60 -11.69 -8.48
N GLN A 514 -26.40 -11.53 -7.91
CA GLN A 514 -25.71 -10.23 -7.95
C GLN A 514 -25.29 -9.85 -9.37
N TYR A 515 -24.87 -10.84 -10.16
CA TYR A 515 -24.53 -10.62 -11.56
C TYR A 515 -25.79 -10.31 -12.39
N GLU A 516 -26.89 -11.03 -12.19
CA GLU A 516 -28.18 -10.73 -12.82
C GLU A 516 -28.75 -9.36 -12.39
N GLN A 517 -28.61 -8.94 -11.14
CA GLN A 517 -29.03 -7.59 -10.70
C GLN A 517 -28.21 -6.49 -11.38
N ARG A 518 -26.89 -6.71 -11.56
CA ARG A 518 -26.01 -5.77 -12.29
C ARG A 518 -26.24 -5.80 -13.80
N ILE A 519 -26.57 -6.95 -14.39
CA ILE A 519 -27.08 -7.06 -15.78
C ILE A 519 -28.43 -6.37 -15.92
N ARG A 520 -29.39 -6.53 -14.99
CA ARG A 520 -30.69 -5.85 -15.03
C ARG A 520 -30.53 -4.34 -14.90
N ARG A 521 -29.58 -3.87 -14.06
CA ARG A 521 -29.18 -2.46 -14.01
C ARG A 521 -28.65 -1.97 -15.37
N TRP A 522 -27.82 -2.75 -16.07
CA TRP A 522 -27.38 -2.45 -17.43
C TRP A 522 -28.52 -2.51 -18.48
N GLN A 523 -29.45 -3.46 -18.37
CA GLN A 523 -30.64 -3.55 -19.23
C GLN A 523 -31.61 -2.39 -19.03
N SER A 524 -31.62 -1.76 -17.84
CA SER A 524 -32.41 -0.56 -17.54
C SER A 524 -31.80 0.77 -18.04
N MET A 525 -30.65 0.72 -18.73
CA MET A 525 -30.02 1.88 -19.39
C MET A 525 -30.70 2.16 -20.74
N SER A 526 -30.52 3.38 -21.28
CA SER A 526 -31.11 3.70 -22.59
C SER A 526 -30.41 2.94 -23.72
N PRO A 527 -31.07 2.71 -24.87
CA PRO A 527 -30.44 2.05 -26.02
C PRO A 527 -29.12 2.70 -26.44
N ASP A 528 -29.06 4.03 -26.45
CA ASP A 528 -27.84 4.79 -26.80
C ASP A 528 -26.66 4.52 -25.84
N GLN A 529 -26.95 4.21 -24.57
CA GLN A 529 -25.96 3.84 -23.56
C GLN A 529 -25.48 2.39 -23.71
N GLN A 530 -26.26 1.53 -24.36
CA GLN A 530 -25.89 0.14 -24.68
C GLN A 530 -25.14 0.04 -26.02
N ILE A 531 -25.40 0.95 -26.96
CA ILE A 531 -24.78 1.00 -28.31
C ILE A 531 -23.31 1.48 -28.26
N ALA A 532 -22.89 2.19 -27.22
CA ALA A 532 -21.52 2.69 -27.05
C ALA A 532 -20.49 1.62 -26.57
N LEU A 533 -20.84 0.34 -26.63
CA LEU A 533 -20.05 -0.81 -26.17
C LEU A 533 -19.97 -1.86 -27.29
N ASP A 534 -18.92 -2.70 -27.28
CA ASP A 534 -18.66 -3.76 -28.27
C ASP A 534 -19.80 -4.81 -28.29
N PRO A 535 -20.72 -4.79 -29.28
CA PRO A 535 -21.98 -5.51 -29.16
C PRO A 535 -21.86 -7.03 -29.33
N GLU A 536 -20.73 -7.54 -29.84
CA GLU A 536 -20.52 -8.98 -30.00
C GLU A 536 -19.92 -9.60 -28.73
N LYS A 537 -18.84 -9.03 -28.19
CA LYS A 537 -18.25 -9.54 -26.92
C LYS A 537 -19.23 -9.47 -25.76
N ASP A 538 -20.01 -8.39 -25.67
CA ASP A 538 -21.04 -8.27 -24.62
C ASP A 538 -22.16 -9.30 -24.80
N LYS A 539 -22.58 -9.60 -26.04
CA LYS A 539 -23.57 -10.65 -26.28
C LYS A 539 -23.03 -12.03 -25.90
N GLU A 540 -21.82 -12.39 -26.32
CA GLU A 540 -21.22 -13.69 -25.97
C GLU A 540 -21.09 -13.84 -24.45
N LEU A 541 -20.60 -12.81 -23.75
CA LEU A 541 -20.47 -12.82 -22.29
C LEU A 541 -21.83 -12.94 -21.60
N ILE A 542 -22.83 -12.16 -22.03
CA ILE A 542 -24.18 -12.17 -21.46
C ILE A 542 -24.91 -13.50 -21.75
N GLU A 543 -24.68 -14.11 -22.91
CA GLU A 543 -25.30 -15.39 -23.27
C GLU A 543 -24.65 -16.54 -22.48
N ALA A 544 -23.31 -16.55 -22.36
CA ALA A 544 -22.58 -17.49 -21.51
C ALA A 544 -23.02 -17.39 -20.04
N LEU A 545 -23.21 -16.18 -19.50
CA LEU A 545 -23.69 -15.95 -18.13
C LEU A 545 -25.17 -16.34 -17.89
N LYS A 546 -25.98 -16.47 -18.94
CA LYS A 546 -27.35 -17.03 -18.82
C LYS A 546 -27.33 -18.56 -18.86
N GLN A 547 -26.48 -19.13 -19.72
CA GLN A 547 -26.41 -20.56 -20.00
C GLN A 547 -25.60 -21.34 -18.95
N ALA A 548 -24.51 -20.76 -18.44
CA ALA A 548 -23.74 -21.33 -17.34
C ALA A 548 -24.33 -20.93 -15.99
N ASP A 549 -24.37 -21.88 -15.04
CA ASP A 549 -24.73 -21.60 -13.65
C ASP A 549 -23.52 -21.00 -12.91
N TYR A 550 -23.24 -19.72 -13.17
CA TYR A 550 -22.03 -19.05 -12.69
C TYR A 550 -22.04 -18.87 -11.16
N PRO A 551 -21.12 -19.53 -10.42
CA PRO A 551 -21.13 -19.53 -8.95
C PRO A 551 -20.49 -18.28 -8.35
N GLY A 552 -19.80 -17.46 -9.15
CA GLY A 552 -18.92 -16.42 -8.65
C GLY A 552 -17.63 -16.97 -8.05
N LEU A 553 -16.83 -16.08 -7.45
CA LEU A 553 -15.58 -16.44 -6.76
C LEU A 553 -15.57 -16.06 -5.27
N GLN A 554 -16.63 -15.43 -4.74
CA GLN A 554 -16.72 -15.08 -3.31
C GLN A 554 -16.74 -16.28 -2.36
N ASP A 555 -17.14 -17.46 -2.85
CA ASP A 555 -17.12 -18.72 -2.11
C ASP A 555 -15.89 -19.59 -2.41
N ALA A 556 -15.05 -19.18 -3.37
CA ALA A 556 -13.82 -19.88 -3.74
C ALA A 556 -12.59 -19.25 -3.06
N VAL A 557 -11.62 -20.08 -2.65
CA VAL A 557 -10.31 -19.56 -2.21
C VAL A 557 -9.55 -19.03 -3.43
N CYS A 558 -8.96 -17.85 -3.28
CA CYS A 558 -8.22 -17.12 -4.29
C CYS A 558 -6.81 -16.77 -3.77
N LEU A 559 -5.78 -16.90 -4.60
CA LEU A 559 -4.38 -16.58 -4.28
C LEU A 559 -3.79 -15.64 -5.34
N VAL A 560 -3.36 -14.45 -4.92
CA VAL A 560 -2.59 -13.52 -5.76
C VAL A 560 -1.10 -13.69 -5.47
N LEU A 561 -0.28 -13.78 -6.52
CA LEU A 561 1.18 -13.83 -6.43
C LEU A 561 1.81 -12.55 -7.00
N LEU A 562 2.43 -11.74 -6.15
CA LEU A 562 3.28 -10.62 -6.53
C LEU A 562 4.66 -11.16 -6.95
N ASP A 563 4.83 -11.48 -8.24
CA ASP A 563 6.06 -12.08 -8.74
C ASP A 563 7.16 -11.01 -8.91
N GLU A 564 8.36 -11.32 -8.42
CA GLU A 564 9.52 -10.42 -8.27
C GLU A 564 9.18 -9.10 -7.56
N MET A 565 8.45 -9.20 -6.44
CA MET A 565 7.88 -8.06 -5.71
C MET A 565 8.87 -7.00 -5.24
N ASN A 566 10.17 -7.31 -5.19
CA ASN A 566 11.23 -6.39 -4.78
C ASN A 566 12.02 -5.76 -5.94
N LEU A 567 11.50 -5.84 -7.18
CA LEU A 567 11.94 -4.96 -8.28
C LEU A 567 11.58 -3.49 -8.00
N ALA A 568 10.39 -3.26 -7.43
CA ALA A 568 9.92 -1.98 -6.91
C ALA A 568 9.97 -1.96 -5.37
N HIS A 569 9.58 -0.84 -4.76
CA HIS A 569 9.38 -0.74 -3.31
C HIS A 569 7.93 -1.12 -2.96
N PRO A 570 7.69 -2.24 -2.24
CA PRO A 570 6.32 -2.70 -1.92
C PRO A 570 5.52 -1.70 -1.09
N GLU A 571 6.20 -0.81 -0.37
CA GLU A 571 5.61 0.28 0.39
C GLU A 571 4.88 1.32 -0.49
N LEU A 572 5.19 1.38 -1.79
CA LEU A 572 4.59 2.36 -2.72
C LEU A 572 3.25 1.89 -3.29
N TYR A 573 3.16 0.61 -3.67
CA TYR A 573 1.95 0.06 -4.32
C TYR A 573 1.10 -0.83 -3.40
N PHE A 574 1.67 -1.42 -2.34
CA PHE A 574 0.98 -2.40 -1.48
C PHE A 574 0.74 -1.93 -0.03
N ALA A 575 1.24 -0.75 0.38
CA ALA A 575 1.09 -0.29 1.77
C ALA A 575 -0.37 -0.08 2.20
N GLU A 576 -1.28 0.36 1.30
CA GLU A 576 -2.68 0.48 1.69
C GLU A 576 -3.34 -0.90 1.91
N PHE A 577 -3.04 -1.89 1.06
CA PHE A 577 -3.47 -3.28 1.28
C PHE A 577 -3.00 -3.80 2.63
N LEU A 578 -1.71 -3.63 2.95
CA LEU A 578 -1.16 -3.98 4.26
C LEU A 578 -1.91 -3.30 5.41
N SER A 579 -2.26 -2.02 5.28
CA SER A 579 -3.03 -1.26 6.29
C SER A 579 -4.47 -1.74 6.44
N LYS A 580 -5.22 -1.93 5.34
CA LYS A 580 -6.60 -2.43 5.40
C LYS A 580 -6.65 -3.87 5.90
N LEU A 581 -5.73 -4.75 5.49
CA LEU A 581 -5.69 -6.14 5.94
C LEU A 581 -5.39 -6.25 7.46
N GLU A 582 -4.68 -5.28 8.04
CA GLU A 582 -4.58 -5.18 9.51
C GLU A 582 -5.88 -4.73 10.17
N LEU A 583 -6.61 -3.77 9.59
CA LEU A 583 -7.94 -3.36 10.06
C LEU A 583 -8.99 -4.49 9.98
N ARG A 584 -8.80 -5.48 9.09
CA ARG A 584 -9.69 -6.65 8.95
C ARG A 584 -9.71 -7.54 10.20
N ARG A 585 -8.63 -7.57 10.99
CA ARG A 585 -8.51 -8.38 12.22
C ARG A 585 -9.61 -8.11 13.24
N GLY A 586 -9.99 -6.84 13.38
CA GLY A 586 -10.97 -6.38 14.38
C GLY A 586 -12.43 -6.59 13.99
N ARG A 587 -12.71 -7.08 12.78
CA ARG A 587 -14.07 -7.15 12.20
C ARG A 587 -14.53 -8.60 12.02
N LYS A 588 -15.85 -8.84 12.09
CA LYS A 588 -16.45 -10.18 12.08
C LYS A 588 -17.32 -10.43 10.85
N GLY A 589 -17.33 -11.66 10.36
CA GLY A 589 -18.11 -12.07 9.19
C GLY A 589 -17.69 -11.28 7.94
N ASP A 590 -18.70 -10.80 7.20
CA ASP A 590 -18.55 -10.05 5.95
C ASP A 590 -18.31 -8.54 6.14
N ASP A 591 -18.22 -8.05 7.39
CA ASP A 591 -17.67 -6.71 7.65
C ASP A 591 -16.17 -6.71 7.33
N VAL A 592 -15.82 -6.35 6.10
CA VAL A 592 -14.44 -6.23 5.63
C VAL A 592 -14.11 -4.79 5.22
N PRO A 593 -12.88 -4.32 5.46
CA PRO A 593 -12.45 -3.03 4.97
C PRO A 593 -12.31 -3.06 3.44
N PHE A 594 -12.47 -1.90 2.80
CA PHE A 594 -12.33 -1.75 1.35
C PHE A 594 -11.10 -0.93 0.97
N ILE A 595 -10.62 -1.14 -0.26
CA ILE A 595 -9.63 -0.33 -0.96
C ILE A 595 -10.36 0.68 -1.86
N PRO A 596 -10.08 2.00 -1.75
CA PRO A 596 -10.63 3.04 -2.61
C PRO A 596 -9.85 3.17 -3.94
N VAL A 597 -10.39 2.61 -5.02
CA VAL A 597 -9.80 2.74 -6.37
C VAL A 597 -10.31 4.02 -7.06
N LYS A 598 -9.38 4.87 -7.53
CA LYS A 598 -9.69 6.20 -8.09
C LYS A 598 -10.21 6.11 -9.53
N ILE A 599 -11.52 6.18 -9.70
CA ILE A 599 -12.20 6.05 -11.02
C ILE A 599 -12.47 7.38 -11.76
N GLY A 600 -11.97 8.51 -11.24
CA GLY A 600 -12.14 9.83 -11.85
C GLY A 600 -11.83 10.96 -10.86
N ALA A 601 -11.47 12.13 -11.39
CA ALA A 601 -11.21 13.32 -10.57
C ALA A 601 -12.52 13.83 -9.94
N GLY A 602 -12.55 13.96 -8.61
CA GLY A 602 -13.70 14.48 -7.87
C GLY A 602 -14.85 13.50 -7.64
N MET A 603 -14.73 12.24 -8.10
CA MET A 603 -15.77 11.22 -7.89
C MET A 603 -15.50 10.37 -6.64
N GLU A 604 -16.55 9.76 -6.08
CA GLU A 604 -16.41 8.70 -5.07
C GLU A 604 -15.56 7.53 -5.63
N PRO A 605 -14.53 7.07 -4.90
CA PRO A 605 -13.73 5.92 -5.32
C PRO A 605 -14.57 4.64 -5.41
N TYR A 606 -14.19 3.73 -6.33
CA TYR A 606 -14.71 2.37 -6.35
C TYR A 606 -14.23 1.64 -5.09
N LYS A 607 -15.17 1.07 -4.31
CA LYS A 607 -14.90 0.51 -2.98
C LYS A 607 -14.73 -1.01 -3.10
N LEU A 608 -13.51 -1.45 -3.37
CA LEU A 608 -13.16 -2.88 -3.53
C LEU A 608 -13.04 -3.54 -2.14
N PRO A 609 -13.97 -4.44 -1.72
CA PRO A 609 -13.89 -5.07 -0.40
C PRO A 609 -12.77 -6.12 -0.35
N LEU A 610 -12.13 -6.27 0.82
CA LEU A 610 -11.05 -7.24 1.04
C LEU A 610 -11.54 -8.51 1.74
N GLY A 611 -12.33 -9.30 1.02
CA GLY A 611 -12.89 -10.58 1.48
C GLY A 611 -11.84 -11.56 2.02
N ARG A 612 -12.25 -12.36 3.01
CA ARG A 612 -11.41 -13.37 3.68
C ARG A 612 -11.09 -14.59 2.82
N ASN A 613 -11.51 -14.59 1.56
CA ASN A 613 -11.24 -15.62 0.55
C ASN A 613 -10.00 -15.31 -0.31
N VAL A 614 -9.50 -14.06 -0.31
CA VAL A 614 -8.28 -13.66 -1.03
C VAL A 614 -7.05 -13.74 -0.11
N LEU A 615 -6.05 -14.48 -0.58
CA LEU A 615 -4.75 -14.70 0.03
C LEU A 615 -3.65 -14.04 -0.81
N TRP A 616 -2.56 -13.63 -0.18
CA TRP A 616 -1.46 -12.90 -0.84
C TRP A 616 -0.11 -13.57 -0.61
N THR A 617 0.61 -13.81 -1.70
CA THR A 617 2.01 -14.21 -1.72
C THR A 617 2.81 -13.24 -2.59
N GLY A 618 4.12 -13.12 -2.37
CA GLY A 618 5.05 -12.54 -3.33
C GLY A 618 6.34 -13.36 -3.43
N THR A 619 7.06 -13.24 -4.54
CA THR A 619 8.40 -13.85 -4.70
C THR A 619 9.48 -12.77 -4.62
N MET A 620 10.59 -13.09 -3.95
CA MET A 620 11.69 -12.16 -3.71
C MET A 620 13.00 -12.79 -4.18
N ASN A 621 13.69 -12.13 -5.12
CA ASN A 621 15.07 -12.46 -5.45
C ASN A 621 16.00 -11.81 -4.41
N GLN A 622 17.16 -12.42 -4.18
CA GLN A 622 18.16 -11.94 -3.19
C GLN A 622 19.36 -11.27 -3.87
N ASP A 623 19.24 -10.94 -5.16
CA ASP A 623 20.31 -10.47 -6.03
C ASP A 623 20.50 -8.94 -5.95
N GLU A 624 21.72 -8.46 -6.24
CA GLU A 624 22.14 -7.05 -6.07
C GLU A 624 21.27 -6.02 -6.83
N THR A 625 20.59 -6.46 -7.88
CA THR A 625 19.69 -5.63 -8.71
C THR A 625 18.36 -5.29 -8.01
N THR A 626 18.09 -5.88 -6.85
CA THR A 626 16.75 -5.84 -6.22
C THR A 626 16.72 -5.07 -4.89
N LYS A 627 15.55 -4.56 -4.52
CA LYS A 627 15.35 -3.76 -3.31
C LYS A 627 15.30 -4.64 -2.05
N SER A 628 15.76 -4.10 -0.93
CA SER A 628 15.51 -4.67 0.40
C SER A 628 14.12 -4.24 0.89
N LEU A 629 13.31 -5.20 1.37
CA LEU A 629 12.08 -4.93 2.11
C LEU A 629 12.37 -4.10 3.38
N SER A 630 11.53 -3.10 3.70
CA SER A 630 11.64 -2.37 4.97
C SER A 630 11.07 -3.16 6.15
N ASP A 631 11.48 -2.81 7.38
CA ASP A 631 10.92 -3.37 8.62
C ASP A 631 9.39 -3.32 8.68
N LYS A 632 8.76 -2.30 8.08
CA LYS A 632 7.30 -2.15 8.01
C LYS A 632 6.64 -3.26 7.19
N VAL A 633 7.31 -3.79 6.17
CA VAL A 633 6.86 -4.95 5.40
C VAL A 633 7.29 -6.24 6.09
N LEU A 634 8.54 -6.34 6.58
CA LEU A 634 9.06 -7.52 7.29
C LEU A 634 8.19 -7.92 8.50
N ASP A 635 7.73 -6.96 9.31
CA ASP A 635 6.78 -7.21 10.40
C ASP A 635 5.49 -7.87 9.90
N ARG A 636 5.02 -7.44 8.74
CA ARG A 636 3.73 -7.83 8.14
C ARG A 636 3.82 -9.09 7.29
N SER A 637 5.03 -9.51 6.89
CA SER A 637 5.26 -10.67 6.03
C SER A 637 5.84 -11.88 6.74
N ILE A 638 5.50 -13.10 6.31
CA ILE A 638 6.24 -14.32 6.66
C ILE A 638 7.24 -14.62 5.54
N ILE A 639 8.54 -14.70 5.83
CA ILE A 639 9.58 -14.96 4.80
C ILE A 639 10.00 -16.43 4.84
N ILE A 640 9.71 -17.17 3.77
CA ILE A 640 10.15 -18.56 3.59
C ILE A 640 11.34 -18.56 2.63
N ASN A 641 12.53 -18.89 3.15
CA ASN A 641 13.73 -19.02 2.33
C ASN A 641 13.79 -20.41 1.69
N PHE A 642 13.96 -20.46 0.36
CA PHE A 642 14.19 -21.68 -0.38
C PHE A 642 15.69 -22.05 -0.31
N PRO A 643 16.04 -23.29 0.08
CA PRO A 643 17.44 -23.73 0.06
C PRO A 643 17.98 -23.75 -1.37
N ARG A 644 19.29 -23.57 -1.50
CA ARG A 644 19.98 -23.77 -2.79
C ARG A 644 19.89 -25.26 -3.16
N PRO A 645 19.52 -25.63 -4.40
CA PRO A 645 19.44 -27.03 -4.81
C PRO A 645 20.80 -27.71 -4.71
N THR A 646 20.86 -28.78 -3.92
CA THR A 646 22.01 -29.70 -3.82
C THR A 646 22.06 -30.66 -5.00
N GLU A 647 20.89 -31.17 -5.42
CA GLU A 647 20.72 -32.06 -6.58
C GLU A 647 20.06 -31.33 -7.76
N LEU A 648 20.57 -31.56 -8.98
CA LEU A 648 19.98 -31.05 -10.23
C LEU A 648 19.23 -32.17 -10.96
N LYS A 649 17.95 -32.35 -10.63
CA LYS A 649 17.10 -33.42 -11.17
C LYS A 649 16.64 -33.14 -12.61
N ARG A 650 16.85 -34.09 -13.52
CA ARG A 650 16.46 -33.97 -14.94
C ARG A 650 14.99 -34.34 -15.16
N ARG A 651 14.16 -33.36 -15.53
CA ARG A 651 12.78 -33.60 -15.99
C ARG A 651 12.76 -34.10 -17.43
N LEU A 652 12.20 -35.29 -17.68
CA LEU A 652 12.22 -35.96 -19.00
C LEU A 652 10.98 -35.70 -19.88
N LYS A 653 9.86 -35.28 -19.28
CA LYS A 653 8.63 -34.90 -19.98
C LYS A 653 8.04 -33.66 -19.30
N LEU A 654 7.55 -32.72 -20.10
CA LEU A 654 6.76 -31.60 -19.62
C LEU A 654 5.27 -32.00 -19.71
N ALA A 655 4.59 -32.09 -18.57
CA ALA A 655 3.14 -32.19 -18.54
C ALA A 655 2.53 -30.77 -18.57
N PRO A 656 1.47 -30.51 -19.37
CA PRO A 656 0.71 -29.27 -19.23
C PRO A 656 -0.11 -29.30 -17.93
N LEU A 657 -0.33 -28.12 -17.35
CA LEU A 657 -1.36 -27.93 -16.32
C LEU A 657 -2.69 -27.66 -17.04
N ASP A 658 -3.68 -28.53 -16.84
CA ASP A 658 -4.99 -28.45 -17.50
C ASP A 658 -6.13 -28.80 -16.53
N ASP A 659 -7.37 -28.70 -17.00
CA ASP A 659 -8.56 -28.97 -16.20
C ASP A 659 -8.76 -30.45 -15.81
N LYS A 660 -7.90 -31.37 -16.27
CA LYS A 660 -7.93 -32.80 -15.94
C LYS A 660 -6.98 -33.16 -14.79
N ASN A 661 -5.93 -32.37 -14.59
CA ASN A 661 -4.99 -32.51 -13.47
C ASN A 661 -5.11 -31.39 -12.42
N ARG A 662 -6.11 -30.51 -12.55
CA ARG A 662 -6.51 -29.53 -11.52
C ARG A 662 -7.28 -30.19 -10.37
N GLY A 663 -7.07 -29.73 -9.15
CA GLY A 663 -7.89 -30.13 -7.99
C GLY A 663 -9.33 -29.60 -8.06
N PRO A 664 -10.28 -30.21 -7.33
CA PRO A 664 -11.65 -29.71 -7.21
C PRO A 664 -11.66 -28.32 -6.56
N ALA A 665 -12.49 -27.41 -7.05
CA ALA A 665 -12.48 -26.01 -6.62
C ALA A 665 -12.74 -25.87 -5.11
N LEU A 666 -11.81 -25.27 -4.37
CA LEU A 666 -11.84 -25.26 -2.90
C LEU A 666 -12.81 -24.20 -2.36
N HIS A 667 -13.84 -24.65 -1.64
CA HIS A 667 -14.80 -23.77 -0.97
C HIS A 667 -14.18 -23.10 0.29
N LYS A 668 -14.45 -21.80 0.49
CA LYS A 668 -13.85 -21.00 1.57
C LYS A 668 -14.09 -21.54 2.97
N THR A 669 -15.22 -22.22 3.20
CA THR A 669 -15.56 -22.80 4.51
C THR A 669 -14.69 -24.00 4.88
N SER A 670 -14.27 -24.83 3.90
CA SER A 670 -13.29 -25.89 4.14
C SER A 670 -11.92 -25.30 4.53
N TRP A 671 -11.48 -24.23 3.88
CA TRP A 671 -10.27 -23.50 4.28
C TRP A 671 -10.39 -22.87 5.68
N GLN A 672 -11.58 -22.38 6.04
CA GLN A 672 -11.84 -21.77 7.35
C GLN A 672 -11.98 -22.79 8.50
N SER A 673 -12.39 -24.04 8.25
CA SER A 673 -12.39 -25.10 9.28
C SER A 673 -10.98 -25.63 9.58
N TRP A 674 -10.03 -25.44 8.66
CA TRP A 674 -8.60 -25.66 8.87
C TRP A 674 -7.91 -24.55 9.69
N LEU A 675 -8.63 -23.47 10.05
CA LEU A 675 -8.12 -22.34 10.81
C LEU A 675 -8.58 -22.37 12.28
N ALA A 676 -7.63 -22.29 13.22
CA ALA A 676 -7.91 -21.98 14.61
C ALA A 676 -8.07 -20.46 14.79
N GLN A 677 -9.24 -19.98 15.25
CA GLN A 677 -9.50 -18.54 15.41
C GLN A 677 -8.77 -17.90 16.62
N GLY A 678 -8.11 -18.70 17.46
CA GLY A 678 -7.32 -18.23 18.60
C GLY A 678 -6.22 -19.23 18.96
N SER A 679 -5.42 -18.86 19.97
CA SER A 679 -4.47 -19.75 20.62
C SER A 679 -5.23 -20.67 21.59
N ASN A 680 -5.12 -21.98 21.38
CA ASN A 680 -5.76 -23.00 22.24
C ASN A 680 -4.78 -23.63 23.25
N PHE A 681 -3.56 -23.12 23.34
CA PHE A 681 -2.53 -23.60 24.26
C PHE A 681 -2.76 -23.11 25.69
N SER A 682 -2.25 -23.83 26.69
CA SER A 682 -2.16 -23.29 28.07
C SER A 682 -0.94 -22.39 28.25
N ASP A 683 -0.99 -21.49 29.24
CA ASP A 683 0.16 -20.65 29.60
C ASP A 683 1.44 -21.47 29.86
N ASP A 684 1.33 -22.65 30.47
CA ASP A 684 2.47 -23.56 30.70
C ASP A 684 3.12 -24.07 29.41
N GLN A 685 2.31 -24.33 28.36
CA GLN A 685 2.80 -24.75 27.05
C GLN A 685 3.49 -23.61 26.28
N VAL A 686 3.02 -22.37 26.48
CA VAL A 686 3.48 -21.18 25.75
C VAL A 686 4.64 -20.48 26.44
N SER A 687 4.69 -20.49 27.78
CA SER A 687 5.68 -19.82 28.62
C SER A 687 7.15 -20.09 28.23
N PRO A 688 7.57 -21.33 27.86
CA PRO A 688 8.94 -21.58 27.41
C PRO A 688 9.30 -20.83 26.13
N PHE A 689 8.43 -20.89 25.12
CA PHE A 689 8.62 -20.21 23.82
C PHE A 689 8.57 -18.69 23.97
N LYS A 690 7.68 -18.18 24.83
CA LYS A 690 7.57 -16.75 25.15
C LYS A 690 8.86 -16.22 25.80
N LYS A 691 9.36 -16.91 26.83
CA LYS A 691 10.62 -16.56 27.51
C LYS A 691 11.83 -16.60 26.57
N PHE A 692 11.84 -17.52 25.60
CA PHE A 692 12.87 -17.59 24.57
C PHE A 692 12.86 -16.32 23.68
N ILE A 693 11.70 -15.88 23.20
CA ILE A 693 11.56 -14.63 22.44
C ILE A 693 11.89 -13.40 23.28
N GLU A 694 11.50 -13.38 24.56
CA GLU A 694 11.85 -12.30 25.51
C GLU A 694 13.37 -12.22 25.74
N ALA A 695 14.08 -13.35 25.80
CA ALA A 695 15.54 -13.40 25.96
C ALA A 695 16.31 -12.98 24.68
N ILE A 696 15.78 -13.29 23.50
CA ILE A 696 16.28 -12.74 22.23
C ILE A 696 16.04 -11.23 22.18
N ASN A 697 14.85 -10.75 22.57
CA ASN A 697 14.51 -9.33 22.60
C ASN A 697 15.41 -8.52 23.55
N ALA A 698 15.72 -9.08 24.73
CA ALA A 698 16.68 -8.49 25.67
C ALA A 698 18.11 -8.41 25.09
N SER A 699 18.50 -9.36 24.25
CA SER A 699 19.80 -9.33 23.54
C SER A 699 19.81 -8.28 22.42
N LEU A 700 18.70 -8.15 21.69
CA LEU A 700 18.52 -7.17 20.60
C LEU A 700 18.54 -5.71 21.07
N ALA A 701 18.12 -5.44 22.31
CA ALA A 701 18.08 -4.09 22.87
C ALA A 701 19.45 -3.37 22.80
N VAL A 702 20.56 -4.10 22.90
CA VAL A 702 21.94 -3.56 22.76
C VAL A 702 22.18 -2.94 21.38
N THR A 703 21.46 -3.42 20.35
CA THR A 703 21.54 -2.93 18.96
C THR A 703 20.50 -1.86 18.62
N GLY A 704 19.70 -1.41 19.61
CA GLY A 704 18.59 -0.48 19.38
C GLY A 704 17.38 -1.09 18.67
N ARG A 705 17.31 -2.43 18.57
CA ARG A 705 16.23 -3.18 17.90
C ARG A 705 15.34 -3.89 18.92
N ALA A 706 14.09 -4.16 18.53
CA ALA A 706 13.12 -4.83 19.39
C ALA A 706 12.14 -5.73 18.63
N LEU A 707 11.62 -6.75 19.33
CA LEU A 707 10.53 -7.62 18.92
C LEU A 707 9.24 -7.16 19.63
N GLY A 708 8.39 -6.41 18.94
CA GLY A 708 7.11 -5.94 19.50
C GLY A 708 6.07 -7.06 19.63
N HIS A 709 5.06 -6.87 20.50
CA HIS A 709 4.00 -7.85 20.78
C HIS A 709 3.32 -8.44 19.53
N ARG A 710 3.19 -7.64 18.46
CA ARG A 710 2.62 -8.05 17.17
C ARG A 710 3.42 -9.20 16.51
N VAL A 711 4.73 -9.26 16.73
CA VAL A 711 5.59 -10.37 16.28
C VAL A 711 5.26 -11.61 17.07
N TRP A 712 5.28 -11.52 18.41
CA TRP A 712 4.92 -12.62 19.31
C TRP A 712 3.55 -13.23 18.97
N GLN A 713 2.52 -12.39 18.81
CA GLN A 713 1.16 -12.85 18.48
C GLN A 713 1.10 -13.57 17.11
N SER A 714 1.92 -13.15 16.14
CA SER A 714 2.03 -13.87 14.86
C SER A 714 2.72 -15.23 15.01
N ILE A 715 3.71 -15.36 15.91
CA ILE A 715 4.41 -16.62 16.18
C ILE A 715 3.46 -17.60 16.87
N GLU A 716 2.80 -17.17 17.94
CA GLU A 716 1.85 -17.96 18.72
C GLU A 716 0.68 -18.46 17.85
N TYR A 717 0.11 -17.57 17.03
CA TYR A 717 -0.98 -17.92 16.12
C TYR A 717 -0.53 -18.83 14.97
N TYR A 718 0.73 -18.75 14.53
CA TYR A 718 1.30 -19.67 13.55
C TYR A 718 1.48 -21.06 14.12
N MET A 719 2.04 -21.18 15.33
CA MET A 719 2.14 -22.45 16.05
C MET A 719 0.76 -23.10 16.21
N ALA A 720 -0.26 -22.34 16.63
CA ALA A 720 -1.63 -22.84 16.79
C ALA A 720 -2.31 -23.30 15.47
N ASN A 721 -1.78 -22.89 14.32
CA ASN A 721 -2.31 -23.21 12.99
C ASN A 721 -1.44 -24.18 12.17
N TYR A 722 -0.32 -24.67 12.72
CA TYR A 722 0.56 -25.60 12.03
C TYR A 722 -0.11 -26.98 11.86
N PRO A 723 -0.09 -27.62 10.66
CA PRO A 723 -0.80 -28.87 10.41
C PRO A 723 -0.51 -29.97 11.44
N ASP A 724 0.76 -30.19 11.75
CA ASP A 724 1.18 -31.25 12.69
C ASP A 724 0.78 -30.93 14.14
N VAL A 725 0.64 -29.64 14.49
CA VAL A 725 0.16 -29.21 15.81
C VAL A 725 -1.35 -29.45 15.93
N ARG A 726 -2.13 -29.18 14.87
CA ARG A 726 -3.58 -29.46 14.84
C ARG A 726 -3.89 -30.95 14.76
N ALA A 727 -3.01 -31.75 14.15
CA ALA A 727 -3.15 -33.20 14.05
C ALA A 727 -2.67 -33.97 15.30
N ALA A 728 -1.84 -33.35 16.16
CA ALA A 728 -1.26 -34.00 17.33
C ALA A 728 -2.32 -34.36 18.39
N ARG A 729 -2.42 -35.65 18.70
CA ARG A 729 -3.31 -36.19 19.76
C ARG A 729 -2.60 -36.37 21.10
N ASP A 730 -1.30 -36.64 21.07
CA ASP A 730 -0.48 -36.92 22.25
C ASP A 730 0.39 -35.71 22.64
N LYS A 731 0.65 -35.55 23.95
CA LYS A 731 1.46 -34.43 24.49
C LYS A 731 2.85 -34.35 23.87
N ASP A 732 3.51 -35.48 23.65
CA ASP A 732 4.88 -35.51 23.10
C ASP A 732 4.90 -35.22 21.60
N ALA A 733 3.85 -35.63 20.87
CA ALA A 733 3.67 -35.27 19.47
C ALA A 733 3.41 -33.76 19.32
N LEU A 734 2.55 -33.21 20.19
CA LEU A 734 2.27 -31.78 20.27
C LEU A 734 3.53 -30.98 20.59
N ALA A 735 4.33 -31.40 21.58
CA ALA A 735 5.58 -30.73 21.95
C ALA A 735 6.60 -30.71 20.81
N ARG A 736 6.77 -31.82 20.07
CA ARG A 736 7.64 -31.87 18.87
C ARG A 736 7.11 -30.98 17.75
N ALA A 737 5.81 -31.03 17.46
CA ALA A 737 5.20 -30.20 16.42
C ALA A 737 5.29 -28.69 16.75
N MET A 738 5.11 -28.31 18.02
CA MET A 738 5.29 -26.93 18.49
C MET A 738 6.75 -26.48 18.38
N HIS A 739 7.73 -27.33 18.68
CA HIS A 739 9.16 -27.02 18.52
C HIS A 739 9.52 -26.75 17.05
N VAL A 740 9.09 -27.61 16.12
CA VAL A 740 9.29 -27.41 14.67
C VAL A 740 8.59 -26.14 14.16
N ALA A 741 7.33 -25.92 14.55
CA ALA A 741 6.57 -24.73 14.15
C ALA A 741 7.16 -23.42 14.72
N PHE A 742 7.78 -23.47 15.89
CA PHE A 742 8.50 -22.35 16.48
C PHE A 742 9.85 -22.11 15.79
N GLU A 743 10.61 -23.16 15.47
CA GLU A 743 11.86 -23.06 14.69
C GLU A 743 11.60 -22.44 13.30
N ASP A 744 10.53 -22.87 12.64
CA ASP A 744 10.03 -22.25 11.40
C ASP A 744 9.75 -20.74 11.59
N GLN A 745 9.14 -20.33 12.71
CA GLN A 745 8.91 -18.92 13.01
C GLN A 745 10.18 -18.13 13.40
N LEU A 746 11.17 -18.76 14.05
CA LEU A 746 12.47 -18.12 14.29
C LEU A 746 13.10 -17.70 12.96
N VAL A 747 13.15 -18.61 11.98
CA VAL A 747 13.68 -18.34 10.64
C VAL A 747 12.80 -17.33 9.87
N GLN A 748 11.47 -17.44 9.96
CA GLN A 748 10.54 -16.64 9.16
C GLN A 748 10.30 -15.21 9.68
N LYS A 749 10.52 -14.95 10.98
CA LYS A 749 10.20 -13.67 11.65
C LYS A 749 11.34 -13.05 12.44
N VAL A 750 12.19 -13.86 13.08
CA VAL A 750 13.23 -13.35 13.99
C VAL A 750 14.54 -13.11 13.25
N MET A 751 15.04 -14.09 12.49
CA MET A 751 16.29 -13.95 11.75
C MET A 751 16.32 -12.79 10.72
N PRO A 752 15.22 -12.48 9.99
CA PRO A 752 15.20 -11.32 9.09
C PRO A 752 15.39 -9.98 9.82
N LYS A 753 14.99 -9.88 11.10
CA LYS A 753 15.18 -8.68 11.94
C LYS A 753 16.61 -8.52 12.47
N LEU A 754 17.45 -9.54 12.34
CA LEU A 754 18.88 -9.45 12.63
C LEU A 754 19.67 -8.81 11.46
N ARG A 755 19.06 -8.67 10.26
CA ARG A 755 19.72 -8.17 9.05
C ARG A 755 20.38 -6.81 9.26
N GLY A 756 21.68 -6.71 8.98
CA GLY A 756 22.44 -5.47 9.10
C GLY A 756 22.96 -5.14 10.51
N ILE A 757 22.90 -6.07 11.47
CA ILE A 757 23.67 -5.97 12.72
C ILE A 757 25.16 -6.25 12.38
N ASP A 758 26.10 -5.43 12.87
CA ASP A 758 27.54 -5.68 12.65
C ASP A 758 27.96 -7.00 13.31
N THR A 759 28.66 -7.86 12.56
CA THR A 759 29.15 -9.17 13.03
C THR A 759 30.53 -9.06 13.72
N ARG A 760 30.95 -7.84 14.06
CA ARG A 760 32.15 -7.51 14.83
C ARG A 760 31.83 -6.65 16.06
N GLY A 761 32.84 -6.49 16.93
CA GLY A 761 32.74 -5.64 18.13
C GLY A 761 31.65 -6.09 19.11
N LYS A 762 31.13 -5.13 19.88
CA LYS A 762 30.12 -5.40 20.92
C LYS A 762 28.83 -5.99 20.37
N SER A 763 28.43 -5.61 19.16
CA SER A 763 27.22 -6.12 18.50
C SER A 763 27.26 -7.64 18.29
N LYS A 764 28.44 -8.21 18.04
CA LYS A 764 28.62 -9.66 18.03
C LYS A 764 28.42 -10.26 19.43
N THR A 765 29.27 -9.87 20.39
CA THR A 765 29.38 -10.56 21.69
C THR A 765 28.24 -10.29 22.66
N GLU A 766 27.59 -9.12 22.59
CA GLU A 766 26.49 -8.76 23.49
C GLU A 766 25.11 -9.10 22.92
N CYS A 767 24.99 -9.37 21.61
CA CYS A 767 23.73 -9.72 20.92
C CYS A 767 23.83 -11.05 20.14
N LEU A 768 24.58 -11.11 19.04
CA LEU A 768 24.58 -12.28 18.13
C LEU A 768 25.06 -13.56 18.80
N ASP A 769 26.19 -13.52 19.52
CA ASP A 769 26.77 -14.68 20.20
C ASP A 769 25.85 -15.20 21.34
N ARG A 770 25.06 -14.30 21.96
CA ARG A 770 24.03 -14.68 22.96
C ARG A 770 22.83 -15.36 22.31
N ILE A 771 22.35 -14.86 21.17
CA ILE A 771 21.27 -15.49 20.40
C ILE A 771 21.72 -16.87 19.91
N ARG A 772 22.95 -17.00 19.39
CA ARG A 772 23.56 -18.29 19.02
C ARG A 772 23.59 -19.26 20.20
N GLY A 773 24.03 -18.82 21.38
CA GLY A 773 24.02 -19.62 22.60
C GLY A 773 22.62 -20.10 23.01
N GLN A 774 21.59 -19.26 22.83
CA GLN A 774 20.19 -19.64 23.07
C GLN A 774 19.69 -20.67 22.05
N LEU A 775 20.03 -20.53 20.76
CA LEU A 775 19.68 -21.51 19.72
C LEU A 775 20.25 -22.91 20.01
N VAL A 776 21.51 -22.98 20.44
CA VAL A 776 22.19 -24.22 20.83
C VAL A 776 21.58 -24.81 22.12
N THR A 777 21.25 -23.97 23.11
CA THR A 777 20.61 -24.42 24.36
C THR A 777 19.19 -24.93 24.12
N GLY A 778 18.49 -24.35 23.16
CA GLY A 778 17.16 -24.77 22.74
C GLY A 778 16.07 -24.55 23.79
N ILE A 779 15.04 -25.39 23.75
CA ILE A 779 13.95 -25.41 24.72
C ILE A 779 13.80 -26.82 25.28
N GLY A 780 13.85 -26.97 26.61
CA GLY A 780 13.68 -28.27 27.27
C GLY A 780 14.79 -29.28 27.00
N SER A 781 15.99 -28.82 26.61
CA SER A 781 17.12 -29.61 26.07
C SER A 781 17.02 -30.01 24.59
N ASN A 782 15.95 -29.62 23.88
CA ASN A 782 15.87 -29.78 22.42
C ASN A 782 16.47 -28.54 21.73
N SER A 783 17.73 -28.65 21.29
CA SER A 783 18.44 -27.65 20.48
C SER A 783 17.72 -27.35 19.16
N PHE A 784 17.91 -26.16 18.60
CA PHE A 784 17.44 -25.81 17.26
C PHE A 784 18.51 -26.10 16.21
N ASN A 785 18.10 -26.62 15.05
CA ASN A 785 18.97 -26.96 13.91
C ASN A 785 19.37 -25.72 13.08
N LEU A 786 19.54 -24.58 13.75
CA LEU A 786 19.75 -23.26 13.13
C LEU A 786 21.19 -22.76 13.27
N THR A 787 22.08 -23.51 13.92
CA THR A 787 23.44 -23.05 14.27
C THR A 787 24.32 -22.85 13.04
N GLU A 788 24.34 -23.80 12.09
CA GLU A 788 25.11 -23.68 10.85
C GLU A 788 24.62 -22.53 9.96
N ASP A 789 23.29 -22.40 9.82
CA ASP A 789 22.67 -21.29 9.09
C ASP A 789 22.98 -19.92 9.74
N PHE A 790 23.01 -19.86 11.08
CA PHE A 790 23.32 -18.63 11.82
C PHE A 790 24.79 -18.20 11.67
N ASP A 791 25.72 -19.16 11.71
CA ASP A 791 27.15 -18.89 11.49
C ASP A 791 27.40 -18.44 10.04
N LEU A 792 26.81 -19.14 9.07
CA LEU A 792 26.87 -18.76 7.65
C LEU A 792 26.29 -17.35 7.41
N ALA A 793 25.22 -16.99 8.12
CA ALA A 793 24.63 -15.65 8.09
C ALA A 793 25.50 -14.56 8.75
N CYS A 794 26.45 -14.92 9.63
CA CYS A 794 27.42 -13.99 10.21
C CYS A 794 28.62 -13.73 9.29
N ASP A 795 29.03 -14.74 8.51
CA ASP A 795 30.23 -14.71 7.68
C ASP A 795 29.97 -14.19 6.26
N LEU A 796 28.85 -14.58 5.62
CA LEU A 796 28.56 -14.18 4.23
C LEU A 796 28.27 -12.68 4.04
N GLY A 797 27.77 -11.99 5.06
CA GLY A 797 27.31 -10.60 4.94
C GLY A 797 28.39 -9.53 5.05
N TYR A 798 29.66 -9.85 4.78
CA TYR A 798 30.79 -8.91 4.74
C TYR A 798 30.97 -8.05 6.01
N GLY A 799 30.70 -8.64 7.18
CA GLY A 799 30.74 -7.93 8.47
C GLY A 799 29.40 -7.34 8.90
N GLN A 800 28.31 -7.67 8.22
CA GLN A 800 26.94 -7.53 8.69
C GLN A 800 26.24 -8.90 8.70
N PHE A 801 25.26 -9.08 9.59
CA PHE A 801 24.45 -10.29 9.61
C PHE A 801 23.45 -10.28 8.46
N ILE A 802 23.39 -11.32 7.63
CA ILE A 802 22.39 -11.47 6.57
C ILE A 802 21.96 -12.94 6.46
N TRP A 803 20.73 -13.24 6.90
CA TRP A 803 20.16 -14.57 6.74
C TRP A 803 19.72 -14.82 5.29
N GLN A 804 20.36 -15.78 4.62
CA GLN A 804 20.04 -16.19 3.24
C GLN A 804 19.87 -17.70 3.07
N SER A 805 20.19 -18.50 4.09
CA SER A 805 20.28 -19.96 4.01
C SER A 805 19.06 -20.67 4.62
N ALA A 806 18.98 -21.98 4.40
CA ALA A 806 17.89 -22.84 4.86
C ALA A 806 18.37 -24.30 5.02
N ASN A 807 19.60 -24.51 5.49
CA ASN A 807 20.21 -25.83 5.65
C ASN A 807 19.48 -26.66 6.72
N TYR A 808 18.83 -26.01 7.69
CA TYR A 808 17.98 -26.62 8.71
C TYR A 808 16.89 -27.57 8.17
N LEU A 809 16.53 -27.43 6.89
CA LEU A 809 15.56 -28.27 6.19
C LEU A 809 16.11 -29.62 5.70
N ASN A 810 17.43 -29.79 5.63
CA ASN A 810 18.07 -30.90 4.92
C ASN A 810 18.33 -32.16 5.78
N VAL A 811 18.23 -32.06 7.11
CA VAL A 811 18.68 -33.13 8.05
C VAL A 811 17.67 -34.29 8.18
N GLY A 812 16.50 -34.18 7.54
CA GLY A 812 15.46 -35.24 7.56
C GLY A 812 15.89 -36.57 6.93
N ASP A 813 16.82 -36.56 5.97
CA ASP A 813 17.27 -37.77 5.27
C ASP A 813 18.28 -38.61 6.09
N THR A 814 18.84 -38.07 7.18
CA THR A 814 19.90 -38.72 7.97
C THR A 814 19.43 -39.55 9.17
N GLU A 815 18.24 -39.32 9.74
CA GLU A 815 17.83 -39.99 10.99
C GLU A 815 17.30 -41.44 10.83
N THR A 816 17.15 -41.96 9.61
CA THR A 816 16.54 -43.29 9.38
C THR A 816 17.46 -44.48 9.67
N ASN A 817 18.76 -44.26 9.88
CA ASN A 817 19.75 -45.33 9.92
C ASN A 817 20.49 -45.49 11.27
N ASP A 818 20.20 -44.66 12.29
CA ASP A 818 20.98 -44.63 13.54
C ASP A 818 20.11 -44.75 14.82
N ARG A 819 19.27 -45.81 14.85
CA ARG A 819 18.57 -46.25 16.07
C ARG A 819 18.79 -47.72 16.37
N SER A 820 20.04 -48.18 16.29
CA SER A 820 20.39 -49.58 16.62
C SER A 820 21.70 -49.84 17.37
N THR A 821 22.26 -48.88 18.13
CA THR A 821 23.08 -49.21 19.33
C THR A 821 23.13 -48.05 20.33
N ALA A 822 22.47 -48.19 21.48
CA ALA A 822 22.60 -47.26 22.61
C ALA A 822 23.14 -47.98 23.85
N SER A 823 24.44 -48.27 23.87
CA SER A 823 25.13 -48.63 25.12
C SER A 823 26.65 -48.44 25.07
N ARG A 824 27.14 -47.72 26.09
CA ARG A 824 28.44 -47.86 26.76
C ARG A 824 29.72 -47.26 26.15
N ASP A 825 30.20 -46.29 26.95
CA ASP A 825 31.53 -46.20 27.54
C ASP A 825 32.64 -45.49 26.75
N SER A 826 33.61 -44.99 27.52
CA SER A 826 34.62 -44.00 27.15
C SER A 826 35.97 -44.61 26.81
N ASP A 827 36.84 -43.74 26.28
CA ASP A 827 38.29 -43.84 26.22
C ASP A 827 38.94 -44.68 25.10
N ASN A 828 40.09 -44.16 24.68
CA ASN A 828 41.23 -44.81 24.02
C ASN A 828 41.20 -45.14 22.51
N ALA A 829 41.96 -44.29 21.80
CA ALA A 829 43.14 -44.67 21.01
C ALA A 829 42.97 -45.25 19.59
N GLU A 830 43.95 -44.90 18.76
CA GLU A 830 44.00 -45.18 17.32
C GLU A 830 44.24 -46.68 17.03
N LEU A 831 43.37 -47.28 16.22
CA LEU A 831 43.57 -48.59 15.60
C LEU A 831 43.31 -48.51 14.08
N PRO A 832 44.00 -49.32 13.26
CA PRO A 832 44.18 -49.02 11.84
C PRO A 832 42.97 -49.32 10.95
N HIS A 833 42.82 -48.53 9.87
CA HIS A 833 41.82 -48.72 8.83
C HIS A 833 41.80 -50.15 8.26
N SER A 834 40.62 -50.76 8.21
CA SER A 834 40.34 -52.02 7.54
C SER A 834 40.40 -51.87 6.01
N LEU A 835 41.57 -52.14 5.42
CA LEU A 835 41.80 -52.03 3.98
C LEU A 835 41.08 -53.06 3.11
N PHE A 836 40.42 -54.03 3.72
CA PHE A 836 39.42 -54.86 3.10
C PHE A 836 38.14 -54.84 3.94
N MET A 837 37.02 -54.44 3.33
CA MET A 837 35.69 -54.71 3.86
C MET A 837 35.57 -56.22 4.05
N LYS A 838 35.34 -56.67 5.29
CA LYS A 838 35.42 -58.10 5.64
C LYS A 838 34.23 -58.90 5.09
N ASP A 839 33.21 -58.18 4.63
CA ASP A 839 31.87 -58.66 4.32
C ASP A 839 31.58 -58.71 2.80
N GLU A 840 32.54 -58.33 1.94
CA GLU A 840 32.45 -58.43 0.48
C GLU A 840 33.28 -59.63 -0.04
N PRO A 841 32.66 -60.81 -0.28
CA PRO A 841 33.37 -62.05 -0.60
C PRO A 841 33.95 -62.06 -2.03
N ASP A 842 33.45 -61.23 -2.94
CA ASP A 842 33.79 -61.25 -4.36
C ASP A 842 35.25 -60.78 -4.61
N SER A 843 36.03 -61.57 -5.36
CA SER A 843 37.42 -61.26 -5.70
C SER A 843 37.55 -60.26 -6.85
N ASP A 844 36.69 -60.36 -7.87
CA ASP A 844 36.74 -59.53 -9.06
C ASP A 844 36.27 -58.10 -8.77
N LYS A 845 35.27 -57.94 -7.88
CA LYS A 845 34.92 -56.61 -7.34
C LYS A 845 36.10 -55.95 -6.63
N ARG A 846 36.83 -56.69 -5.79
CA ARG A 846 38.02 -56.18 -5.08
C ARG A 846 39.13 -55.78 -6.05
N HIS A 847 39.38 -56.56 -7.10
CA HIS A 847 40.31 -56.19 -8.17
C HIS A 847 39.84 -54.95 -8.98
N LYS A 848 38.54 -54.81 -9.27
CA LYS A 848 37.98 -53.59 -9.89
C LYS A 848 38.15 -52.36 -9.00
N MET A 849 37.82 -52.47 -7.71
CA MET A 849 37.93 -51.36 -6.75
C MET A 849 39.39 -50.94 -6.51
N TRP A 850 40.33 -51.90 -6.49
CA TRP A 850 41.77 -51.58 -6.51
C TRP A 850 42.16 -50.84 -7.79
N ASN A 851 41.66 -51.29 -8.95
CA ASN A 851 41.94 -50.68 -10.24
C ASN A 851 41.26 -49.31 -10.48
N LEU A 852 40.35 -48.89 -9.61
CA LEU A 852 39.73 -47.55 -9.62
C LEU A 852 40.51 -46.49 -8.82
N LYS A 853 41.48 -46.88 -7.97
CA LYS A 853 42.33 -45.93 -7.22
C LYS A 853 43.44 -45.32 -8.09
N THR A 854 43.84 -44.08 -7.82
CA THR A 854 44.99 -43.45 -8.54
C THR A 854 46.32 -44.15 -8.19
N PRO A 855 47.39 -43.98 -8.98
CA PRO A 855 48.69 -44.56 -8.66
C PRO A 855 49.22 -44.14 -7.28
N GLU A 856 49.13 -42.84 -6.94
CA GLU A 856 49.62 -42.32 -5.65
C GLU A 856 48.85 -42.95 -4.48
N GLN A 857 47.54 -43.10 -4.62
CA GLN A 857 46.69 -43.76 -3.62
C GLN A 857 47.02 -45.25 -3.46
N ARG A 858 47.52 -45.94 -4.51
CA ARG A 858 47.94 -47.34 -4.38
C ARG A 858 49.28 -47.45 -3.66
N ASP A 859 50.22 -46.54 -3.96
CA ASP A 859 51.54 -46.54 -3.31
C ASP A 859 51.48 -46.08 -1.85
N GLU A 860 50.64 -45.08 -1.49
CA GLU A 860 50.35 -44.76 -0.08
C GLU A 860 49.86 -45.97 0.71
N LEU A 861 48.89 -46.71 0.14
CA LEU A 861 48.31 -47.89 0.78
C LEU A 861 49.31 -49.04 0.86
N ARG A 862 50.21 -49.15 -0.12
CA ARG A 862 51.31 -50.12 -0.14
C ARG A 862 52.35 -49.82 0.94
N VAL A 863 52.78 -48.56 1.09
CA VAL A 863 53.68 -48.13 2.16
C VAL A 863 53.06 -48.44 3.53
N LYS A 864 51.80 -48.06 3.75
CA LYS A 864 51.06 -48.33 4.99
C LYS A 864 50.87 -49.84 5.26
N LEU A 865 50.81 -50.67 4.22
CA LEU A 865 50.83 -52.15 4.34
C LEU A 865 52.22 -52.67 4.74
N GLU A 866 53.29 -52.19 4.10
CA GLU A 866 54.67 -52.58 4.43
C GLU A 866 55.09 -52.13 5.84
N GLU A 867 54.63 -50.97 6.31
CA GLU A 867 54.83 -50.49 7.68
C GLU A 867 54.11 -51.38 8.71
N ASN A 868 52.83 -51.73 8.46
CA ASN A 868 52.10 -52.61 9.38
C ASN A 868 52.62 -54.06 9.35
N ALA A 869 53.18 -54.53 8.22
CA ALA A 869 53.89 -55.80 8.13
C ALA A 869 55.21 -55.76 8.92
N ARG A 870 56.01 -54.68 8.81
CA ARG A 870 57.22 -54.46 9.64
C ARG A 870 56.91 -54.35 11.13
N ALA A 871 55.75 -53.80 11.49
CA ALA A 871 55.24 -53.75 12.86
C ALA A 871 54.65 -55.09 13.35
N GLY A 872 54.71 -56.17 12.55
CA GLY A 872 54.21 -57.50 12.91
C GLY A 872 52.68 -57.63 12.98
N ARG A 873 51.93 -56.59 12.60
CA ARG A 873 50.46 -56.51 12.71
C ARG A 873 49.72 -57.29 11.62
N ILE A 874 50.44 -57.76 10.60
CA ILE A 874 49.92 -58.55 9.48
C ILE A 874 50.86 -59.74 9.28
N HIS A 875 50.31 -60.96 9.21
CA HIS A 875 51.10 -62.16 8.92
C HIS A 875 51.37 -62.31 7.41
N ALA A 876 52.62 -62.60 7.04
CA ALA A 876 53.08 -62.66 5.66
C ALA A 876 52.65 -63.97 4.94
N LYS A 877 51.34 -64.15 4.73
CA LYS A 877 50.74 -65.14 3.80
C LYS A 877 49.22 -64.94 3.61
N GLN A 878 48.83 -63.90 2.87
CA GLN A 878 47.55 -63.79 2.16
C GLN A 878 47.69 -62.78 1.01
#